data_AF-A0A151IHU5-F1
#
_entry.id   AF-A0A151IHU5-F1
#
_cell.length_a   1.000
_cell.length_b   1.000
_cell.length_c   1.000
_cell.angle_alpha   90.00
_cell.angle_beta   90.00
_cell.angle_gamma   90.00
#
_symmetry.space_group_name_H-M   'P 1'
#
loop_
_entity.id
_entity.type
_entity.pdbx_description
1 polymer ?
#
loop_
_entity_poly.entity_id
_entity_poly.type
_entity_poly.pdbx_seq_one_letter_code
_entity_poly.pdbx_strand_id
1 'polypeptide(L)'
;MAPIFLLSLVIQVTEVLLGYDCGGSSFNSTTISLLDVGECHAPNDKPNTTAVYLQLLQTAEYAETLVHTCRIEIDRHIMYCGMHSHVSLVQGSHRKYLVDIDQTTCHKIHATRSFSYGQSTPIVDLHPNSTNYRSLTLAGSIAIDETCHGVQYSDPYGTWNNVIVEASIYITYKGYRTTTKSSQDLIILRSGTHCKILDLTCIDEDGANVFWSPLPDNSCKFHSYDELYQGTATKIIDSNSRYPVVYFLTSEDTTFALSKKSERVICGFTLIQTEHPKLIIVETTRDNPFATKHRILTNNLDTFTYINSKFIYVEKHIKNQVQALYQNMIYQKCQLEQQVIRNALSLAHIRPDLFAHHLMKGSGYMALIAGEVAHLMKCIPIEVIRRSTQNCYLELPVTFNNQSVFLTPKTRVITKAGTIVDCNPLMPVMYSMQGGWISLTPLPAAVTPPQILEPLSQPEWHYTDTEYLASSGIYSESDLARLREHIMFPVEQPTMMKNFAKAAAGYRVPLDGLSINNLLDEDALNRIAGTTAERLWGGFLKFGTATAGFIGVWLIIKGIKIVADTVIHGYALHSVYGWSVHLLGAIFASVTSLLMHLGGKKQRPPPVTHRAQSTDTMYRSNASIQTADCPTIIPRTQATRSTTQAKQNPELYPTQQMELAVINESLSNLEKRLNQCVA
;
A
#
# COMPACT_ATOMS: atom_id res chain seq x y z
N MET A 1 -42.52 38.49 -69.39
CA MET A 1 -42.47 37.82 -68.08
C MET A 1 -43.87 37.83 -67.50
N ALA A 2 -44.36 36.71 -66.96
CA ALA A 2 -45.73 36.58 -66.45
C ALA A 2 -45.72 36.37 -64.92
N PRO A 3 -46.69 36.91 -64.16
CA PRO A 3 -46.83 36.61 -62.74
C PRO A 3 -47.48 35.23 -62.56
N ILE A 4 -46.88 34.40 -61.71
CA ILE A 4 -47.45 33.10 -61.32
C ILE A 4 -48.37 33.33 -60.12
N PHE A 5 -49.66 33.02 -60.27
CA PHE A 5 -50.58 32.92 -59.13
C PHE A 5 -50.27 31.65 -58.33
N LEU A 6 -49.83 31.80 -57.07
CA LEU A 6 -49.68 30.69 -56.16
C LEU A 6 -51.04 30.37 -55.51
N LEU A 7 -51.66 29.25 -55.87
CA LEU A 7 -52.94 28.83 -55.30
C LEU A 7 -52.69 28.09 -53.97
N SER A 8 -52.97 28.74 -52.84
CA SER A 8 -52.84 28.13 -51.52
C SER A 8 -53.97 27.13 -51.25
N LEU A 9 -53.68 25.84 -51.42
CA LEU A 9 -54.64 24.76 -51.17
C LEU A 9 -54.87 24.61 -49.65
N VAL A 10 -56.00 25.15 -49.16
CA VAL A 10 -56.41 25.00 -47.75
C VAL A 10 -56.91 23.57 -47.53
N ILE A 11 -56.00 22.70 -47.10
CA ILE A 11 -56.35 21.34 -46.64
C ILE A 11 -57.13 21.49 -45.34
N GLN A 12 -58.43 21.19 -45.36
CA GLN A 12 -59.20 21.01 -44.14
C GLN A 12 -58.71 19.73 -43.45
N VAL A 13 -57.89 19.89 -42.41
CA VAL A 13 -57.51 18.79 -41.52
C VAL A 13 -58.76 18.38 -40.73
N THR A 14 -59.40 17.29 -41.15
CA THR A 14 -60.48 16.66 -40.38
C THR A 14 -59.87 16.01 -39.15
N GLU A 15 -60.07 16.60 -37.98
CA GLU A 15 -59.67 16.03 -36.69
C GLU A 15 -60.40 14.69 -36.47
N VAL A 16 -59.69 13.60 -36.75
CA VAL A 16 -60.12 12.24 -36.40
C VAL A 16 -59.90 12.05 -34.91
N LEU A 17 -60.96 11.68 -34.19
CA LEU A 17 -60.96 11.49 -32.74
C LEU A 17 -61.08 10.01 -32.42
N LEU A 18 -60.36 9.55 -31.40
CA LEU A 18 -60.53 8.21 -30.86
C LEU A 18 -61.73 8.18 -29.89
N GLY A 19 -62.67 7.27 -30.16
CA GLY A 19 -63.73 6.88 -29.24
C GLY A 19 -63.76 5.38 -29.03
N TYR A 20 -64.68 4.90 -28.19
CA TYR A 20 -64.83 3.49 -27.89
C TYR A 20 -66.28 3.04 -27.99
N ASP A 21 -66.52 1.97 -28.76
CA ASP A 21 -67.82 1.31 -28.87
C ASP A 21 -67.93 0.15 -27.86
N CYS A 22 -68.94 0.22 -26.99
CA CYS A 22 -69.25 -0.80 -26.00
C CYS A 22 -70.46 -1.67 -26.42
N GLY A 23 -71.03 -1.46 -27.62
CA GLY A 23 -72.18 -2.20 -28.15
C GLY A 23 -71.85 -3.36 -29.10
N GLY A 24 -70.57 -3.59 -29.40
CA GLY A 24 -70.11 -4.68 -30.27
C GLY A 24 -70.26 -6.07 -29.62
N SER A 25 -70.40 -7.12 -30.44
CA SER A 25 -70.76 -8.47 -29.99
C SER A 25 -69.67 -9.25 -29.23
N SER A 26 -68.43 -8.77 -29.18
CA SER A 26 -67.29 -9.45 -28.55
C SER A 26 -67.05 -8.99 -27.11
N PHE A 27 -67.93 -9.41 -26.19
CA PHE A 27 -67.85 -9.05 -24.78
C PHE A 27 -66.83 -9.92 -24.00
N ASN A 28 -65.64 -9.38 -23.74
CA ASN A 28 -64.81 -9.85 -22.62
C ASN A 28 -65.18 -9.06 -21.37
N SER A 29 -65.67 -9.74 -20.33
CA SER A 29 -66.16 -9.09 -19.10
C SER A 29 -65.60 -9.73 -17.84
N THR A 30 -65.32 -8.89 -16.84
CA THR A 30 -64.85 -9.28 -15.51
C THR A 30 -65.84 -8.78 -14.46
N THR A 31 -66.32 -9.67 -13.60
CA THR A 31 -67.27 -9.31 -12.54
C THR A 31 -66.52 -9.04 -11.23
N ILE A 32 -66.85 -7.95 -10.55
CA ILE A 32 -66.27 -7.57 -9.26
C ILE A 32 -67.37 -7.25 -8.23
N SER A 33 -67.06 -7.45 -6.94
CA SER A 33 -67.90 -7.00 -5.84
C SER A 33 -67.87 -5.47 -5.71
N LEU A 34 -68.98 -4.88 -5.26
CA LEU A 34 -69.07 -3.47 -4.86
C LEU A 34 -69.10 -3.28 -3.34
N LEU A 35 -69.13 -4.36 -2.56
CA LEU A 35 -69.26 -4.32 -1.10
C LEU A 35 -67.90 -4.07 -0.41
N ASP A 36 -66.88 -4.85 -0.77
CA ASP A 36 -65.63 -4.97 -0.02
C ASP A 36 -64.39 -4.66 -0.87
N VAL A 37 -63.34 -4.18 -0.19
CA VAL A 37 -62.00 -4.01 -0.77
C VAL A 37 -61.00 -4.81 0.06
N GLY A 38 -60.26 -5.71 -0.60
CA GLY A 38 -59.33 -6.64 0.06
C GLY A 38 -58.28 -5.97 0.96
N GLU A 39 -57.81 -6.73 1.94
CA GLU A 39 -56.91 -6.24 3.00
C GLU A 39 -55.44 -6.17 2.59
N CYS A 40 -54.73 -5.17 3.14
CA CYS A 40 -53.30 -4.99 2.93
C CYS A 40 -52.46 -5.94 3.79
N HIS A 41 -52.09 -7.07 3.20
CA HIS A 41 -51.22 -8.06 3.81
C HIS A 41 -49.76 -7.55 3.80
N ALA A 42 -49.20 -7.26 4.99
CA ALA A 42 -47.77 -7.01 5.11
C ALA A 42 -47.00 -8.34 4.91
N PRO A 43 -45.87 -8.35 4.18
CA PRO A 43 -45.04 -9.55 4.08
C PRO A 43 -44.44 -9.87 5.46
N ASN A 44 -44.89 -10.98 6.05
CA ASN A 44 -44.57 -11.39 7.43
C ASN A 44 -43.12 -11.89 7.64
N ASP A 45 -42.20 -11.54 6.76
CA ASP A 45 -40.76 -11.81 6.85
C ASP A 45 -40.08 -10.89 7.89
N LYS A 46 -40.50 -11.03 9.15
CA LYS A 46 -39.76 -10.57 10.34
C LYS A 46 -38.93 -11.74 10.87
N PRO A 47 -37.60 -11.60 11.00
CA PRO A 47 -36.76 -12.71 11.46
C PRO A 47 -36.97 -12.98 12.95
N ASN A 48 -37.03 -14.26 13.31
CA ASN A 48 -37.15 -14.70 14.70
C ASN A 48 -35.91 -14.27 15.48
N THR A 49 -36.12 -13.55 16.57
CA THR A 49 -35.07 -12.92 17.35
C THR A 49 -35.05 -13.52 18.75
N THR A 50 -33.89 -14.03 19.17
CA THR A 50 -33.72 -14.80 20.41
C THR A 50 -32.51 -14.29 21.19
N ALA A 51 -32.57 -14.33 22.53
CA ALA A 51 -31.43 -13.99 23.38
C ALA A 51 -30.62 -15.26 23.69
N VAL A 52 -29.31 -15.24 23.44
CA VAL A 52 -28.41 -16.39 23.64
C VAL A 52 -27.14 -15.95 24.36
N TYR A 53 -26.68 -16.76 25.31
CA TYR A 53 -25.41 -16.54 25.99
C TYR A 53 -24.25 -17.12 25.18
N LEU A 54 -23.21 -16.33 24.97
CA LEU A 54 -22.08 -16.69 24.12
C LEU A 54 -20.77 -16.03 24.56
N GLN A 55 -19.66 -16.56 24.04
CA GLN A 55 -18.38 -15.88 23.96
C GLN A 55 -18.09 -15.48 22.51
N LEU A 56 -17.60 -14.25 22.32
CA LEU A 56 -16.94 -13.81 21.11
C LEU A 56 -15.43 -13.92 21.32
N LEU A 57 -14.77 -14.65 20.43
CA LEU A 57 -13.36 -14.98 20.50
C LEU A 57 -12.61 -14.43 19.28
N GLN A 58 -11.38 -13.98 19.49
CA GLN A 58 -10.42 -13.73 18.42
C GLN A 58 -9.40 -14.85 18.36
N THR A 59 -8.98 -15.27 17.17
CA THR A 59 -7.81 -16.16 17.02
C THR A 59 -6.53 -15.45 17.47
N ALA A 60 -5.85 -16.01 18.47
CA ALA A 60 -4.54 -15.56 18.94
C ALA A 60 -3.42 -16.24 18.15
N GLU A 61 -2.38 -15.49 17.77
CA GLU A 61 -1.16 -16.04 17.15
C GLU A 61 0.02 -16.10 18.14
N TYR A 62 0.07 -15.14 19.07
CA TYR A 62 1.05 -15.09 20.15
C TYR A 62 0.46 -15.56 21.47
N ALA A 63 1.27 -16.25 22.26
CA ALA A 63 1.02 -16.60 23.65
C ALA A 63 2.20 -16.14 24.53
N GLU A 64 2.10 -16.31 25.86
CA GLU A 64 3.23 -16.14 26.78
C GLU A 64 3.65 -17.46 27.41
N THR A 65 4.96 -17.71 27.47
CA THR A 65 5.54 -18.74 28.35
C THR A 65 6.43 -18.11 29.42
N LEU A 66 6.68 -18.85 30.50
CA LEU A 66 7.65 -18.50 31.53
C LEU A 66 9.03 -19.04 31.12
N VAL A 67 10.03 -18.16 31.06
CA VAL A 67 11.43 -18.53 30.85
C VAL A 67 12.23 -18.33 32.14
N HIS A 68 13.17 -19.24 32.37
CA HIS A 68 14.19 -19.17 33.41
C HIS A 68 15.55 -18.92 32.73
N THR A 69 16.23 -17.84 33.10
CA THR A 69 17.58 -17.54 32.60
C THR A 69 18.62 -17.72 33.69
N CYS A 70 19.80 -18.21 33.29
CA CYS A 70 21.00 -18.34 34.10
C CYS A 70 22.24 -18.01 33.25
N ARG A 71 23.03 -17.02 33.69
CA ARG A 71 24.37 -16.71 33.18
C ARG A 71 25.37 -16.84 34.32
N ILE A 72 26.40 -17.66 34.13
CA ILE A 72 27.52 -17.76 35.06
C ILE A 72 28.80 -17.44 34.30
N GLU A 73 29.51 -16.42 34.78
CA GLU A 73 30.80 -15.99 34.26
C GLU A 73 31.87 -16.24 35.31
N ILE A 74 32.96 -16.89 34.91
CA ILE A 74 34.12 -17.16 35.76
C ILE A 74 35.30 -16.34 35.27
N ASP A 75 35.87 -15.58 36.18
CA ASP A 75 37.08 -14.78 36.04
C ASP A 75 38.19 -15.42 36.86
N ARG A 76 39.00 -16.26 36.19
CA ARG A 76 39.95 -17.19 36.79
C ARG A 76 41.37 -16.66 36.71
N HIS A 77 42.09 -16.70 37.83
CA HIS A 77 43.50 -16.34 37.96
C HIS A 77 44.32 -17.54 38.46
N ILE A 78 45.22 -18.07 37.61
CA ILE A 78 46.17 -19.14 37.97
C ILE A 78 47.55 -18.55 38.28
N MET A 79 48.14 -19.01 39.39
CA MET A 79 49.48 -18.64 39.85
C MET A 79 50.29 -19.88 40.22
N TYR A 80 51.57 -19.93 39.86
CA TYR A 80 52.48 -21.03 40.22
C TYR A 80 53.01 -20.85 41.65
N CYS A 81 53.06 -21.94 42.42
CA CYS A 81 53.56 -21.97 43.79
C CYS A 81 54.96 -22.58 43.85
N GLY A 82 55.99 -21.77 44.07
CA GLY A 82 57.38 -22.22 44.05
C GLY A 82 57.93 -22.79 45.36
N MET A 83 59.14 -23.34 45.29
CA MET A 83 59.84 -24.07 46.37
C MET A 83 60.08 -23.30 47.68
N HIS A 84 59.79 -21.99 47.71
CA HIS A 84 59.89 -21.11 48.89
C HIS A 84 58.66 -20.20 49.01
N SER A 85 57.46 -20.75 48.77
CA SER A 85 56.18 -20.04 48.73
C SER A 85 56.09 -18.90 47.70
N HIS A 86 57.06 -18.78 46.78
CA HIS A 86 57.08 -17.70 45.81
C HIS A 86 55.99 -17.89 44.75
N VAL A 87 55.22 -16.83 44.51
CA VAL A 87 54.08 -16.83 43.59
C VAL A 87 54.51 -16.24 42.24
N SER A 88 54.25 -16.94 41.13
CA SER A 88 54.62 -16.45 39.79
C SER A 88 53.54 -16.68 38.72
N LEU A 89 53.59 -15.90 37.64
CA LEU A 89 52.58 -15.90 36.59
C LEU A 89 52.79 -17.07 35.61
N VAL A 90 51.75 -17.87 35.39
CA VAL A 90 51.76 -18.92 34.34
C VAL A 90 51.24 -18.41 33.00
N GLN A 91 51.60 -19.11 31.91
CA GLN A 91 50.97 -18.89 30.60
C GLN A 91 49.46 -19.17 30.69
N GLY A 92 48.65 -18.21 30.25
CA GLY A 92 47.19 -18.28 30.33
C GLY A 92 46.61 -18.08 31.74
N SER A 93 47.38 -17.53 32.68
CA SER A 93 47.00 -17.28 34.08
C SER A 93 45.60 -16.68 34.26
N HIS A 94 45.38 -15.46 33.79
CA HIS A 94 44.07 -14.79 33.81
C HIS A 94 43.23 -15.20 32.59
N ARG A 95 41.99 -15.63 32.82
CA ARG A 95 41.00 -15.87 31.75
C ARG A 95 39.57 -15.71 32.25
N LYS A 96 38.75 -15.00 31.47
CA LYS A 96 37.29 -14.93 31.66
C LYS A 96 36.58 -15.86 30.67
N TYR A 97 35.57 -16.57 31.14
CA TYR A 97 34.73 -17.44 30.32
C TYR A 97 33.33 -17.59 30.90
N LEU A 98 32.35 -17.85 30.03
CA LEU A 98 31.02 -18.27 30.43
C LEU A 98 31.02 -19.78 30.70
N VAL A 99 30.29 -20.18 31.73
CA VAL A 99 30.01 -21.60 32.03
C VAL A 99 28.72 -21.97 31.33
N ASP A 100 28.75 -23.05 30.55
CA ASP A 100 27.53 -23.68 30.04
C ASP A 100 26.85 -24.48 31.17
N ILE A 101 25.52 -24.40 31.25
CA ILE A 101 24.70 -24.80 32.41
C ILE A 101 23.50 -25.56 31.88
N ASP A 102 23.23 -26.75 32.38
CA ASP A 102 22.04 -27.52 32.02
C ASP A 102 20.75 -26.98 32.68
N GLN A 103 19.60 -27.33 32.09
CA GLN A 103 18.28 -26.95 32.58
C GLN A 103 18.06 -27.32 34.06
N THR A 104 18.57 -28.48 34.52
CA THR A 104 18.38 -28.90 35.92
C THR A 104 19.22 -28.07 36.88
N THR A 105 20.44 -27.66 36.50
CA THR A 105 21.26 -26.77 37.32
C THR A 105 20.70 -25.35 37.35
N CYS A 106 20.18 -24.83 36.23
CA CYS A 106 19.48 -23.55 36.26
C CYS A 106 18.22 -23.59 37.15
N HIS A 107 17.38 -24.62 37.03
CA HIS A 107 16.23 -24.78 37.94
C HIS A 107 16.63 -24.97 39.41
N LYS A 108 17.74 -25.66 39.72
CA LYS A 108 18.28 -25.75 41.08
C LYS A 108 18.64 -24.36 41.61
N ILE A 109 19.38 -23.53 40.86
CA ILE A 109 19.71 -22.15 41.26
C ILE A 109 18.45 -21.33 41.58
N HIS A 110 17.43 -21.43 40.71
CA HIS A 110 16.14 -20.75 40.92
C HIS A 110 15.40 -21.25 42.18
N ALA A 111 15.47 -22.55 42.50
CA ALA A 111 14.75 -23.17 43.61
C ALA A 111 15.47 -23.08 44.97
N THR A 112 16.78 -23.37 45.01
CA THR A 112 17.58 -23.44 46.25
C THR A 112 18.33 -22.16 46.57
N ARG A 113 18.42 -21.22 45.62
CA ARG A 113 19.27 -20.01 45.70
C ARG A 113 20.74 -20.33 46.00
N SER A 114 21.22 -21.44 45.48
CA SER A 114 22.61 -21.88 45.64
C SER A 114 23.22 -22.42 44.34
N PHE A 115 24.55 -22.37 44.25
CA PHE A 115 25.34 -22.90 43.14
C PHE A 115 26.67 -23.48 43.63
N SER A 116 27.15 -24.55 43.01
CA SER A 116 28.43 -25.22 43.33
C SER A 116 29.21 -25.50 42.06
N TYR A 117 30.50 -25.16 42.03
CA TYR A 117 31.36 -25.35 40.87
C TYR A 117 32.55 -26.26 41.21
N GLY A 118 32.67 -27.39 40.52
CA GLY A 118 33.67 -28.40 40.84
C GLY A 118 33.52 -28.94 42.27
N GLN A 119 34.63 -28.98 43.02
CA GLN A 119 34.68 -29.43 44.42
C GLN A 119 34.60 -28.26 45.44
N SER A 120 34.23 -27.05 44.99
CA SER A 120 34.12 -25.89 45.88
C SER A 120 32.90 -25.97 46.81
N THR A 121 32.97 -25.27 47.95
CA THR A 121 31.81 -25.11 48.84
C THR A 121 30.66 -24.42 48.10
N PRO A 122 29.40 -24.82 48.33
CA PRO A 122 28.27 -24.23 47.63
C PRO A 122 28.11 -22.74 48.01
N ILE A 123 28.07 -21.89 46.99
CA ILE A 123 27.67 -20.50 47.12
C ILE A 123 26.19 -20.48 47.48
N VAL A 124 25.87 -19.91 48.63
CA VAL A 124 24.50 -19.71 49.13
C VAL A 124 24.12 -18.22 49.16
N ASP A 125 22.84 -17.96 49.46
CA ASP A 125 22.23 -16.63 49.54
C ASP A 125 22.32 -15.84 48.23
N LEU A 126 22.10 -16.53 47.11
CA LEU A 126 21.92 -15.90 45.81
C LEU A 126 20.64 -15.07 45.80
N HIS A 127 20.76 -13.82 45.38
CA HIS A 127 19.68 -12.86 45.25
C HIS A 127 19.11 -12.90 43.82
N PRO A 128 17.79 -13.06 43.64
CA PRO A 128 17.16 -13.21 42.33
C PRO A 128 17.12 -11.88 41.55
N ASN A 129 17.12 -11.98 40.21
CA ASN A 129 17.13 -10.87 39.26
C ASN A 129 18.40 -9.98 39.25
N SER A 130 19.32 -10.17 40.18
CA SER A 130 20.62 -9.50 40.28
C SER A 130 21.80 -10.40 39.90
N THR A 131 22.94 -9.78 39.57
CA THR A 131 24.23 -10.47 39.46
C THR A 131 24.85 -10.61 40.85
N ASN A 132 25.05 -11.85 41.28
CA ASN A 132 25.68 -12.20 42.54
C ASN A 132 27.19 -12.41 42.31
N TYR A 133 28.02 -12.02 43.27
CA TYR A 133 29.48 -12.15 43.19
C TYR A 133 30.03 -12.91 44.40
N ARG A 134 30.99 -13.81 44.16
CA ARG A 134 31.87 -14.43 45.16
C ARG A 134 33.24 -14.65 44.55
N SER A 135 34.30 -14.51 45.36
CA SER A 135 35.62 -15.07 45.04
C SER A 135 35.83 -16.36 45.83
N LEU A 136 36.48 -17.35 45.22
CA LEU A 136 36.82 -18.63 45.85
C LEU A 136 38.07 -19.26 45.24
N THR A 137 38.78 -20.08 46.01
CA THR A 137 39.93 -20.86 45.54
C THR A 137 39.42 -22.17 44.92
N LEU A 138 39.71 -22.39 43.62
CA LEU A 138 39.34 -23.62 42.91
C LEU A 138 40.33 -24.76 43.14
N ALA A 139 41.61 -24.42 43.35
CA ALA A 139 42.69 -25.38 43.51
C ALA A 139 43.88 -24.76 44.24
N GLY A 140 44.59 -25.59 45.01
CA GLY A 140 45.67 -25.15 45.88
C GLY A 140 45.15 -24.45 47.13
N SER A 141 46.07 -23.94 47.95
CA SER A 141 45.74 -23.09 49.10
C SER A 141 46.86 -22.11 49.41
N ILE A 142 46.50 -21.02 50.09
CA ILE A 142 47.39 -20.08 50.75
C ILE A 142 47.03 -20.13 52.23
N ALA A 143 47.98 -20.46 53.09
CA ALA A 143 47.79 -20.48 54.53
C ALA A 143 48.09 -19.11 55.16
N ILE A 144 47.69 -18.93 56.43
CA ILE A 144 47.77 -17.65 57.15
C ILE A 144 49.24 -17.26 57.44
N ASP A 145 50.17 -18.21 57.39
CA ASP A 145 51.62 -18.02 57.50
C ASP A 145 52.29 -17.68 56.14
N GLU A 146 51.50 -17.24 55.16
CA GLU A 146 51.92 -16.92 53.78
C GLU A 146 52.50 -18.12 53.00
N THR A 147 52.37 -19.35 53.52
CA THR A 147 52.79 -20.54 52.77
C THR A 147 51.78 -20.90 51.68
N CYS A 148 52.27 -21.23 50.48
CA CYS A 148 51.43 -21.75 49.41
C CYS A 148 51.57 -23.27 49.28
N HIS A 149 50.47 -23.92 48.92
CA HIS A 149 50.43 -25.31 48.52
C HIS A 149 49.76 -25.40 47.15
N GLY A 150 50.56 -25.49 46.10
CA GLY A 150 50.08 -25.69 44.75
C GLY A 150 49.69 -27.14 44.48
N VAL A 151 48.69 -27.34 43.61
CA VAL A 151 48.25 -28.67 43.17
C VAL A 151 48.23 -28.74 41.64
N GLN A 152 47.89 -29.90 41.07
CA GLN A 152 47.56 -29.97 39.65
C GLN A 152 46.13 -29.46 39.42
N TYR A 153 45.96 -28.52 38.48
CA TYR A 153 44.67 -28.03 38.03
C TYR A 153 44.55 -28.18 36.51
N SER A 154 43.35 -28.52 36.03
CA SER A 154 43.05 -28.62 34.60
C SER A 154 41.66 -28.09 34.31
N ASP A 155 41.50 -27.41 33.19
CA ASP A 155 40.21 -26.98 32.66
C ASP A 155 40.23 -26.96 31.12
N PRO A 156 39.16 -26.52 30.41
CA PRO A 156 39.11 -26.52 28.94
C PRO A 156 40.23 -25.74 28.22
N TYR A 157 41.05 -24.98 28.95
CA TYR A 157 42.09 -24.13 28.38
C TYR A 157 43.52 -24.60 28.68
N GLY A 158 43.70 -25.68 29.43
CA GLY A 158 45.01 -26.29 29.70
C GLY A 158 45.07 -27.09 31.00
N THR A 159 46.29 -27.56 31.30
CA THR A 159 46.65 -28.23 32.55
C THR A 159 47.90 -27.57 33.12
N TRP A 160 47.89 -27.24 34.40
CA TRP A 160 49.01 -26.61 35.10
C TRP A 160 49.34 -27.41 36.36
N ASN A 161 50.64 -27.59 36.63
CA ASN A 161 51.13 -28.36 37.77
C ASN A 161 51.66 -27.42 38.86
N ASN A 162 51.38 -27.75 40.12
CA ASN A 162 51.82 -27.00 41.29
C ASN A 162 51.37 -25.52 41.28
N VAL A 163 50.06 -25.31 41.09
CA VAL A 163 49.42 -23.99 41.03
C VAL A 163 48.38 -23.77 42.12
N ILE A 164 48.18 -22.49 42.45
CA ILE A 164 46.98 -21.96 43.12
C ILE A 164 46.06 -21.38 42.03
N VAL A 165 44.76 -21.55 42.19
CA VAL A 165 43.75 -20.99 41.29
C VAL A 165 42.68 -20.26 42.09
N GLU A 166 42.60 -18.96 41.89
CA GLU A 166 41.51 -18.12 42.41
C GLU A 166 40.49 -17.84 41.30
N ALA A 167 39.21 -17.77 41.66
CA ALA A 167 38.13 -17.54 40.72
C ALA A 167 37.08 -16.60 41.30
N SER A 168 36.86 -15.49 40.58
CA SER A 168 35.74 -14.59 40.77
C SER A 168 34.56 -15.11 39.94
N ILE A 169 33.50 -15.56 40.60
CA ILE A 169 32.30 -16.11 39.95
C ILE A 169 31.16 -15.08 40.02
N TYR A 170 30.61 -14.73 38.87
CA TYR A 170 29.46 -13.84 38.70
C TYR A 170 28.24 -14.66 38.27
N ILE A 171 27.20 -14.70 39.10
CA ILE A 171 26.01 -15.55 38.92
C ILE A 171 24.79 -14.66 38.76
N THR A 172 24.25 -14.59 37.54
CA THR A 172 23.04 -13.83 37.23
C THR A 172 21.93 -14.81 36.87
N TYR A 173 20.78 -14.74 37.55
CA TYR A 173 19.62 -15.56 37.22
C TYR A 173 18.33 -14.75 37.33
N LYS A 174 17.44 -14.91 36.34
CA LYS A 174 16.22 -14.10 36.18
C LYS A 174 15.07 -14.98 35.72
N GLY A 175 13.86 -14.72 36.19
CA GLY A 175 12.64 -15.39 35.72
C GLY A 175 11.71 -14.37 35.09
N TYR A 176 11.25 -14.59 33.85
CA TYR A 176 10.37 -13.66 33.16
C TYR A 176 9.39 -14.34 32.20
N ARG A 177 8.29 -13.66 31.89
CA ARG A 177 7.37 -14.07 30.81
C ARG A 177 7.80 -13.44 29.48
N THR A 178 7.75 -14.23 28.41
CA THR A 178 8.14 -13.82 27.06
C THR A 178 7.18 -14.40 26.02
N THR A 179 7.12 -13.77 24.84
CA THR A 179 6.18 -14.14 23.78
C THR A 179 6.63 -15.37 22.99
N THR A 180 5.71 -16.30 22.79
CA THR A 180 5.83 -17.44 21.88
C THR A 180 4.86 -17.29 20.72
N LYS A 181 5.27 -17.74 19.54
CA LYS A 181 4.50 -17.72 18.30
C LYS A 181 4.36 -19.15 17.77
N SER A 182 3.30 -19.82 18.22
CA SER A 182 3.08 -21.26 17.99
C SER A 182 2.85 -21.62 16.51
N SER A 183 2.49 -20.65 15.66
CA SER A 183 2.34 -20.85 14.21
C SER A 183 3.67 -21.00 13.46
N GLN A 184 4.80 -20.62 14.08
CA GLN A 184 6.12 -20.60 13.45
C GLN A 184 7.20 -21.29 14.31
N ASP A 185 6.80 -22.08 15.32
CA ASP A 185 7.71 -22.72 16.30
C ASP A 185 8.74 -21.73 16.88
N LEU A 186 8.33 -20.50 17.21
CA LEU A 186 9.26 -19.42 17.56
C LEU A 186 9.02 -18.87 18.97
N ILE A 187 10.06 -18.80 19.80
CA ILE A 187 10.10 -18.01 21.04
C ILE A 187 10.96 -16.75 20.82
N ILE A 188 10.49 -15.61 21.33
CA ILE A 188 11.16 -14.32 21.20
C ILE A 188 11.62 -13.89 22.60
N LEU A 189 12.93 -13.72 22.78
CA LEU A 189 13.54 -13.31 24.05
C LEU A 189 13.54 -11.78 24.20
N ARG A 190 13.84 -11.28 25.41
CA ARG A 190 13.80 -9.82 25.71
C ARG A 190 14.86 -8.98 24.98
N SER A 191 15.92 -9.60 24.48
CA SER A 191 16.89 -9.04 23.54
C SER A 191 16.35 -8.83 22.12
N GLY A 192 15.31 -9.57 21.74
CA GLY A 192 14.95 -9.81 20.35
C GLY A 192 15.57 -11.08 19.74
N THR A 193 16.33 -11.87 20.52
CA THR A 193 16.82 -13.18 20.06
C THR A 193 15.66 -14.14 19.78
N HIS A 194 15.76 -14.84 18.65
CA HIS A 194 14.74 -15.73 18.09
C HIS A 194 15.19 -17.19 18.18
N CYS A 195 14.49 -18.01 18.95
CA CYS A 195 14.82 -19.43 19.18
C CYS A 195 13.63 -20.33 18.82
N LYS A 196 13.84 -21.63 18.59
CA LYS A 196 12.71 -22.54 18.38
C LYS A 196 12.02 -22.90 19.68
N ILE A 197 10.70 -23.08 19.71
CA ILE A 197 10.00 -23.50 20.95
C ILE A 197 10.33 -24.96 21.28
N LEU A 198 10.42 -25.83 20.26
CA LEU A 198 10.71 -27.27 20.42
C LEU A 198 12.10 -27.57 21.02
N ASP A 199 13.08 -26.67 20.89
CA ASP A 199 14.44 -26.93 21.38
C ASP A 199 14.55 -26.84 22.93
N LEU A 200 13.56 -26.25 23.62
CA LEU A 200 13.45 -26.04 25.10
C LEU A 200 14.60 -25.26 25.78
N THR A 201 15.67 -24.99 25.06
CA THR A 201 16.85 -24.21 25.48
C THR A 201 17.24 -23.19 24.41
N CYS A 202 17.81 -22.07 24.82
CA CYS A 202 18.46 -21.10 23.93
C CYS A 202 19.57 -20.35 24.67
N ILE A 203 20.51 -19.78 23.92
CA ILE A 203 21.48 -18.81 24.44
C ILE A 203 21.00 -17.42 24.01
N ASP A 204 20.76 -16.53 24.97
CA ASP A 204 20.38 -15.13 24.75
C ASP A 204 21.60 -14.31 24.27
N GLU A 205 21.38 -13.13 23.69
CA GLU A 205 22.48 -12.28 23.17
C GLU A 205 23.47 -11.85 24.27
N ASP A 206 23.02 -11.77 25.52
CA ASP A 206 23.89 -11.50 26.68
C ASP A 206 24.67 -12.73 27.16
N GLY A 207 24.57 -13.88 26.48
CA GLY A 207 25.23 -15.13 26.86
C GLY A 207 24.59 -15.86 28.04
N ALA A 208 23.35 -15.52 28.43
CA ALA A 208 22.58 -16.32 29.37
C ALA A 208 21.99 -17.57 28.70
N ASN A 209 22.07 -18.72 29.39
CA ASN A 209 21.27 -19.88 29.04
C ASN A 209 19.84 -19.66 29.49
N VAL A 210 18.88 -19.93 28.60
CA VAL A 210 17.45 -19.66 28.76
C VAL A 210 16.65 -20.93 28.53
N PHE A 211 15.81 -21.29 29.49
CA PHE A 211 15.02 -22.52 29.48
C PHE A 211 13.53 -22.24 29.68
N TRP A 212 12.69 -23.06 29.05
CA TRP A 212 11.24 -23.05 29.26
C TRP A 212 10.69 -24.48 29.32
N SER A 213 9.47 -24.61 29.84
CA SER A 213 8.69 -25.85 29.73
C SER A 213 8.05 -25.97 28.34
N PRO A 214 7.86 -27.19 27.80
CA PRO A 214 7.05 -27.38 26.60
C PRO A 214 5.64 -26.80 26.79
N LEU A 215 5.11 -26.17 25.75
CA LEU A 215 3.72 -25.72 25.75
C LEU A 215 2.78 -26.94 25.88
N PRO A 216 1.70 -26.86 26.67
CA PRO A 216 0.78 -27.98 26.83
C PRO A 216 0.06 -28.26 25.50
N ASP A 217 0.28 -29.45 24.93
CA ASP A 217 -0.37 -29.89 23.69
C ASP A 217 -1.83 -30.29 23.93
N ASN A 218 -2.63 -29.27 24.25
CA ASN A 218 -4.07 -29.37 24.37
C ASN A 218 -4.66 -29.47 22.97
N SER A 219 -5.23 -30.62 22.61
CA SER A 219 -5.94 -30.86 21.35
C SER A 219 -7.01 -29.81 21.03
N CYS A 220 -7.60 -29.20 22.07
CA CYS A 220 -8.59 -28.12 21.98
C CYS A 220 -8.00 -26.76 21.57
N LYS A 221 -6.69 -26.58 21.73
CA LYS A 221 -5.92 -25.35 21.48
C LYS A 221 -6.50 -24.10 22.15
N PHE A 222 -6.94 -24.20 23.41
CA PHE A 222 -7.54 -23.07 24.14
C PHE A 222 -6.67 -21.79 24.12
N HIS A 223 -5.34 -21.93 24.15
CA HIS A 223 -4.39 -20.81 24.08
C HIS A 223 -4.30 -20.09 22.71
N SER A 224 -4.97 -20.59 21.66
CA SER A 224 -5.07 -19.88 20.37
C SER A 224 -6.34 -19.01 20.26
N TYR A 225 -7.00 -18.68 21.37
CA TYR A 225 -8.22 -17.87 21.40
C TYR A 225 -8.19 -16.84 22.54
N ASP A 226 -8.28 -15.56 22.18
CA ASP A 226 -8.48 -14.45 23.12
C ASP A 226 -9.99 -14.17 23.28
N GLU A 227 -10.49 -14.00 24.51
CA GLU A 227 -11.87 -13.58 24.77
C GLU A 227 -12.03 -12.07 24.51
N LEU A 228 -12.87 -11.70 23.54
CA LEU A 228 -13.26 -10.30 23.32
C LEU A 228 -14.49 -9.91 24.16
N TYR A 229 -15.48 -10.80 24.24
CA TYR A 229 -16.72 -10.59 24.97
C TYR A 229 -17.29 -11.91 25.49
N GLN A 230 -17.91 -11.86 26.67
CA GLN A 230 -18.68 -12.96 27.25
C GLN A 230 -19.98 -12.39 27.83
N GLY A 231 -21.13 -12.89 27.38
CA GLY A 231 -22.43 -12.38 27.83
C GLY A 231 -23.60 -12.80 26.95
N THR A 232 -24.76 -12.18 27.18
CA THR A 232 -25.97 -12.40 26.37
C THR A 232 -25.96 -11.50 25.14
N ALA A 233 -26.10 -12.07 23.96
CA ALA A 233 -26.26 -11.37 22.70
C ALA A 233 -27.55 -11.79 21.98
N THR A 234 -27.91 -11.07 20.92
CA THR A 234 -29.12 -11.29 20.13
C THR A 234 -28.82 -12.17 18.92
N LYS A 235 -29.45 -13.35 18.86
CA LYS A 235 -29.39 -14.28 17.73
C LYS A 235 -30.63 -14.12 16.86
N ILE A 236 -30.41 -13.70 15.62
CA ILE A 236 -31.42 -13.43 14.59
C ILE A 236 -31.42 -14.62 13.61
N ILE A 237 -32.59 -15.24 13.42
CA ILE A 237 -32.80 -16.41 12.58
C ILE A 237 -33.91 -16.09 11.57
N ASP A 238 -33.62 -16.17 10.28
CA ASP A 238 -34.66 -16.07 9.25
C ASP A 238 -35.50 -17.35 9.21
N SER A 239 -36.80 -17.20 9.44
CA SER A 239 -37.80 -18.28 9.37
C SER A 239 -37.82 -19.03 8.03
N ASN A 240 -37.39 -18.38 6.94
CA ASN A 240 -37.32 -18.98 5.60
C ASN A 240 -35.94 -19.58 5.26
N SER A 241 -34.94 -19.45 6.13
CA SER A 241 -33.55 -19.87 5.87
C SER A 241 -32.91 -19.28 4.60
N ARG A 242 -33.43 -18.17 4.06
CA ARG A 242 -32.87 -17.43 2.90
C ARG A 242 -31.69 -16.54 3.30
N TYR A 243 -31.57 -16.19 4.58
CA TYR A 243 -30.46 -15.42 5.14
C TYR A 243 -29.70 -16.21 6.23
N PRO A 244 -28.37 -16.05 6.33
CA PRO A 244 -27.57 -16.70 7.39
C PRO A 244 -27.98 -16.18 8.77
N VAL A 245 -27.87 -17.04 9.79
CA VAL A 245 -28.08 -16.68 11.20
C VAL A 245 -27.10 -15.59 11.61
N VAL A 246 -27.56 -14.54 12.29
CA VAL A 246 -26.74 -13.38 12.68
C VAL A 246 -26.72 -13.23 14.19
N TYR A 247 -25.54 -13.03 14.76
CA TYR A 247 -25.34 -12.63 16.14
C TYR A 247 -25.07 -11.14 16.20
N PHE A 248 -25.78 -10.46 17.10
CA PHE A 248 -25.82 -9.01 17.19
C PHE A 248 -25.70 -8.56 18.64
N LEU A 249 -24.86 -7.55 18.89
CA LEU A 249 -24.73 -6.88 20.17
C LEU A 249 -24.51 -5.39 19.96
N THR A 250 -25.20 -4.59 20.78
CA THR A 250 -24.88 -3.17 20.99
C THR A 250 -24.77 -2.93 22.50
N SER A 251 -23.57 -2.58 22.95
CA SER A 251 -23.24 -2.18 24.33
C SER A 251 -22.25 -1.01 24.27
N GLU A 252 -22.05 -0.30 25.39
CA GLU A 252 -21.11 0.83 25.48
C GLU A 252 -19.67 0.42 25.14
N ASP A 253 -19.20 -0.69 25.73
CA ASP A 253 -17.83 -1.21 25.53
C ASP A 253 -17.67 -2.06 24.26
N THR A 254 -18.75 -2.56 23.65
CA THR A 254 -18.66 -3.59 22.60
C THR A 254 -19.88 -3.58 21.68
N THR A 255 -19.64 -3.46 20.38
CA THR A 255 -20.65 -3.60 19.33
C THR A 255 -20.17 -4.58 18.26
N PHE A 256 -21.06 -5.47 17.80
CA PHE A 256 -20.78 -6.35 16.65
C PHE A 256 -22.08 -6.82 15.98
N ALA A 257 -21.97 -7.11 14.69
CA ALA A 257 -22.93 -7.93 13.95
C ALA A 257 -22.12 -8.95 13.14
N LEU A 258 -22.36 -10.25 13.31
CA LEU A 258 -21.58 -11.33 12.69
C LEU A 258 -22.50 -12.47 12.25
N SER A 259 -22.37 -12.91 11.01
CA SER A 259 -23.19 -13.94 10.38
C SER A 259 -22.49 -15.31 10.45
N LYS A 260 -23.23 -16.37 10.80
CA LYS A 260 -22.73 -17.76 10.76
C LYS A 260 -22.39 -18.16 9.33
N LYS A 261 -21.11 -18.50 9.08
CA LYS A 261 -20.60 -19.03 7.81
C LYS A 261 -20.47 -20.56 7.84
N SER A 262 -19.96 -21.10 8.94
CA SER A 262 -19.90 -22.55 9.21
C SER A 262 -19.75 -22.81 10.72
N GLU A 263 -19.64 -24.07 11.13
CA GLU A 263 -19.33 -24.44 12.51
C GLU A 263 -18.38 -25.63 12.56
N ARG A 264 -17.62 -25.74 13.66
CA ARG A 264 -16.75 -26.88 13.97
C ARG A 264 -16.87 -27.24 15.44
N VAL A 265 -16.91 -28.53 15.77
CA VAL A 265 -16.91 -28.98 17.17
C VAL A 265 -15.47 -29.20 17.63
N ILE A 266 -15.07 -28.57 18.72
CA ILE A 266 -13.77 -28.77 19.38
C ILE A 266 -14.02 -29.01 20.88
N CYS A 267 -13.61 -30.17 21.37
CA CYS A 267 -13.71 -30.56 22.79
C CYS A 267 -15.09 -30.34 23.43
N GLY A 268 -16.16 -30.68 22.69
CA GLY A 268 -17.55 -30.55 23.12
C GLY A 268 -18.20 -29.20 22.83
N PHE A 269 -17.44 -28.18 22.44
CA PHE A 269 -17.95 -26.84 22.12
C PHE A 269 -18.13 -26.65 20.61
N THR A 270 -19.22 -26.00 20.21
CA THR A 270 -19.50 -25.64 18.81
C THR A 270 -18.95 -24.24 18.51
N LEU A 271 -17.81 -24.18 17.82
CA LEU A 271 -17.16 -22.95 17.37
C LEU A 271 -17.76 -22.53 16.02
N ILE A 272 -18.62 -21.52 16.05
CA ILE A 272 -19.22 -20.88 14.87
C ILE A 272 -18.16 -19.99 14.21
N GLN A 273 -17.85 -20.29 12.95
CA GLN A 273 -17.02 -19.43 12.11
C GLN A 273 -17.90 -18.33 11.49
N THR A 274 -17.42 -17.09 11.54
CA THR A 274 -18.15 -15.93 11.01
C THR A 274 -17.70 -15.58 9.59
N GLU A 275 -18.24 -14.49 9.02
CA GLU A 275 -17.68 -13.91 7.78
C GLU A 275 -16.26 -13.35 7.98
N HIS A 276 -15.91 -12.94 9.20
CA HIS A 276 -14.58 -12.43 9.53
C HIS A 276 -13.64 -13.56 10.00
N PRO A 277 -12.52 -13.85 9.32
CA PRO A 277 -11.76 -15.10 9.48
C PRO A 277 -11.10 -15.27 10.85
N LYS A 278 -10.86 -14.17 11.59
CA LYS A 278 -10.30 -14.21 12.96
C LYS A 278 -11.36 -14.21 14.07
N LEU A 279 -12.64 -13.97 13.77
CA LEU A 279 -13.70 -13.84 14.78
C LEU A 279 -14.58 -15.09 14.80
N ILE A 280 -14.70 -15.66 16.00
CA ILE A 280 -15.36 -16.95 16.25
C ILE A 280 -16.35 -16.76 17.40
N ILE A 281 -17.53 -17.36 17.27
CA ILE A 281 -18.58 -17.32 18.30
C ILE A 281 -18.73 -18.72 18.90
N VAL A 282 -18.88 -18.80 20.23
CA VAL A 282 -19.20 -20.04 20.94
C VAL A 282 -20.45 -19.80 21.78
N GLU A 283 -21.55 -20.46 21.43
CA GLU A 283 -22.74 -20.50 22.29
C GLU A 283 -22.44 -21.37 23.51
N THR A 284 -22.66 -20.84 24.72
CA THR A 284 -22.27 -21.52 25.97
C THR A 284 -23.09 -21.04 27.17
N THR A 285 -22.73 -21.45 28.39
CA THR A 285 -23.31 -21.02 29.67
C THR A 285 -22.30 -20.23 30.50
N ARG A 286 -22.76 -19.62 31.60
CA ARG A 286 -21.89 -18.87 32.54
C ARG A 286 -20.86 -19.77 33.22
N ASP A 287 -21.26 -21.01 33.49
CA ASP A 287 -20.53 -21.95 34.34
C ASP A 287 -19.56 -22.86 33.56
N ASN A 288 -19.58 -22.78 32.21
CA ASN A 288 -18.73 -23.57 31.32
C ASN A 288 -18.18 -22.72 30.14
N PRO A 289 -17.38 -21.68 30.38
CA PRO A 289 -16.76 -20.89 29.32
C PRO A 289 -15.71 -21.71 28.54
N PHE A 290 -15.56 -21.44 27.23
CA PHE A 290 -14.55 -22.10 26.37
C PHE A 290 -13.17 -21.45 26.51
N ALA A 291 -13.12 -20.12 26.53
CA ALA A 291 -11.93 -19.34 26.82
C ALA A 291 -12.06 -18.67 28.19
N THR A 292 -10.96 -18.41 28.89
CA THR A 292 -10.98 -17.66 30.16
C THR A 292 -10.52 -16.23 29.92
N LYS A 293 -11.24 -15.25 30.49
CA LYS A 293 -10.89 -13.84 30.36
C LYS A 293 -9.48 -13.53 30.88
N HIS A 294 -8.60 -13.15 29.97
CA HIS A 294 -7.23 -12.73 30.26
C HIS A 294 -6.93 -11.39 29.57
N ARG A 295 -5.83 -10.74 29.94
CA ARG A 295 -5.39 -9.54 29.24
C ARG A 295 -4.82 -9.93 27.88
N ILE A 296 -5.52 -9.54 26.81
CA ILE A 296 -5.07 -9.72 25.43
C ILE A 296 -3.68 -9.11 25.26
N LEU A 297 -2.76 -9.87 24.65
CA LEU A 297 -1.40 -9.42 24.38
C LEU A 297 -1.40 -8.32 23.31
N THR A 298 -0.54 -7.31 23.44
CA THR A 298 -0.46 -6.21 22.46
C THR A 298 -0.22 -6.71 21.04
N ASN A 299 0.53 -7.81 20.89
CA ASN A 299 0.83 -8.44 19.59
C ASN A 299 -0.38 -9.20 18.98
N ASN A 300 -1.42 -9.49 19.77
CA ASN A 300 -2.69 -10.06 19.30
C ASN A 300 -3.75 -8.96 19.03
N LEU A 301 -3.53 -7.70 19.42
CA LEU A 301 -4.47 -6.61 19.14
C LEU A 301 -4.47 -6.27 17.66
N ASP A 302 -5.52 -6.67 16.95
CA ASP A 302 -5.65 -6.47 15.51
C ASP A 302 -6.59 -5.29 15.20
N THR A 303 -5.98 -4.14 14.92
CA THR A 303 -6.68 -2.90 14.53
C THR A 303 -7.52 -3.07 13.26
N PHE A 304 -7.11 -3.92 12.31
CA PHE A 304 -7.93 -4.20 11.12
C PHE A 304 -9.15 -5.03 11.48
N THR A 305 -9.01 -6.06 12.34
CA THR A 305 -10.16 -6.81 12.87
C THR A 305 -11.16 -5.90 13.60
N TYR A 306 -10.67 -4.94 14.40
CA TYR A 306 -11.50 -3.95 15.10
C TYR A 306 -12.21 -2.96 14.16
N ILE A 307 -11.55 -2.51 13.09
CA ILE A 307 -12.15 -1.62 12.10
C ILE A 307 -13.17 -2.38 11.23
N ASN A 308 -12.82 -3.57 10.76
CA ASN A 308 -13.67 -4.42 9.92
C ASN A 308 -14.98 -4.81 10.64
N SER A 309 -14.93 -5.16 11.93
CA SER A 309 -16.14 -5.51 12.70
C SER A 309 -17.12 -4.34 12.82
N LYS A 310 -16.63 -3.10 12.89
CA LYS A 310 -17.46 -1.90 12.84
C LYS A 310 -18.07 -1.66 11.46
N PHE A 311 -17.33 -1.87 10.37
CA PHE A 311 -17.90 -1.78 9.02
C PHE A 311 -19.02 -2.81 8.79
N ILE A 312 -18.82 -4.07 9.21
CA ILE A 312 -19.85 -5.13 9.13
C ILE A 312 -21.09 -4.74 9.99
N TYR A 313 -20.88 -4.20 11.20
CA TYR A 313 -21.97 -3.69 12.03
C TYR A 313 -22.76 -2.56 11.33
N VAL A 314 -22.09 -1.59 10.72
CA VAL A 314 -22.72 -0.48 10.00
C VAL A 314 -23.49 -0.96 8.77
N GLU A 315 -22.90 -1.83 7.94
CA GLU A 315 -23.59 -2.45 6.79
C GLU A 315 -24.87 -3.17 7.25
N LYS A 316 -24.77 -4.01 8.29
CA LYS A 316 -25.91 -4.76 8.81
C LYS A 316 -26.99 -3.86 9.40
N HIS A 317 -26.60 -2.81 10.12
CA HIS A 317 -27.55 -1.85 10.68
C HIS A 317 -28.31 -1.12 9.55
N ILE A 318 -27.60 -0.56 8.57
CA ILE A 318 -28.21 0.14 7.42
C ILE A 318 -29.14 -0.81 6.66
N LYS A 319 -28.70 -2.04 6.37
CA LYS A 319 -29.50 -3.05 5.67
C LYS A 319 -30.82 -3.36 6.38
N ASN A 320 -30.79 -3.50 7.71
CA ASN A 320 -31.99 -3.72 8.51
C ASN A 320 -32.94 -2.51 8.47
N GLN A 321 -32.42 -1.28 8.55
CA GLN A 321 -33.25 -0.07 8.47
C GLN A 321 -33.88 0.10 7.08
N VAL A 322 -33.12 -0.10 6.00
CA VAL A 322 -33.61 -0.02 4.61
C VAL A 322 -34.68 -1.08 4.35
N GLN A 323 -34.50 -2.32 4.85
CA GLN A 323 -35.51 -3.37 4.70
C GLN A 323 -36.80 -3.07 5.47
N ALA A 324 -36.71 -2.48 6.67
CA ALA A 324 -37.87 -2.02 7.43
C ALA A 324 -38.62 -0.86 6.74
N LEU A 325 -37.88 0.11 6.19
CA LEU A 325 -38.43 1.21 5.39
C LEU A 325 -39.14 0.70 4.14
N TYR A 326 -38.55 -0.25 3.43
CA TYR A 326 -39.13 -0.87 2.23
C TYR A 326 -40.46 -1.61 2.53
N GLN A 327 -40.52 -2.39 3.62
CA GLN A 327 -41.77 -3.03 4.07
C GLN A 327 -42.85 -1.99 4.41
N ASN A 328 -42.47 -0.89 5.08
CA ASN A 328 -43.40 0.20 5.43
C ASN A 328 -43.93 0.90 4.16
N MET A 329 -43.06 1.23 3.21
CA MET A 329 -43.42 1.85 1.93
C MET A 329 -44.40 0.99 1.11
N ILE A 330 -44.19 -0.33 1.04
CA ILE A 330 -45.14 -1.25 0.38
C ILE A 330 -46.51 -1.23 1.07
N TYR A 331 -46.53 -1.28 2.40
CA TYR A 331 -47.77 -1.25 3.17
C TYR A 331 -48.53 0.09 2.99
N GLN A 332 -47.82 1.23 3.04
CA GLN A 332 -48.39 2.55 2.77
C GLN A 332 -48.94 2.66 1.34
N LYS A 333 -48.22 2.15 0.33
CA LYS A 333 -48.72 2.10 -1.06
C LYS A 333 -50.01 1.29 -1.14
N CYS A 334 -50.08 0.12 -0.51
CA CYS A 334 -51.29 -0.69 -0.49
C CYS A 334 -52.46 0.05 0.17
N GLN A 335 -52.24 0.71 1.31
CA GLN A 335 -53.26 1.51 2.00
C GLN A 335 -53.78 2.65 1.10
N LEU A 336 -52.90 3.33 0.35
CA LEU A 336 -53.29 4.36 -0.61
C LEU A 336 -54.08 3.77 -1.79
N GLU A 337 -53.66 2.62 -2.34
CA GLU A 337 -54.41 1.94 -3.41
C GLU A 337 -55.78 1.44 -2.90
N GLN A 338 -55.90 0.98 -1.65
CA GLN A 338 -57.17 0.62 -1.02
C GLN A 338 -58.10 1.84 -0.89
N GLN A 339 -57.59 3.01 -0.49
CA GLN A 339 -58.34 4.26 -0.44
C GLN A 339 -58.80 4.72 -1.84
N VAL A 340 -57.93 4.61 -2.85
CA VAL A 340 -58.30 4.93 -4.25
C VAL A 340 -59.42 4.00 -4.76
N ILE A 341 -59.38 2.71 -4.43
CA ILE A 341 -60.46 1.78 -4.81
C ILE A 341 -61.77 2.11 -4.08
N ARG A 342 -61.75 2.41 -2.77
CA ARG A 342 -62.93 2.86 -2.03
C ARG A 342 -63.53 4.14 -2.62
N ASN A 343 -62.69 5.10 -3.01
CA ASN A 343 -63.11 6.34 -3.67
C ASN A 343 -63.61 6.13 -5.11
N ALA A 344 -63.21 5.03 -5.78
CA ALA A 344 -63.79 4.63 -7.06
C ALA A 344 -65.15 3.95 -6.88
N LEU A 345 -65.31 3.08 -5.87
CA LEU A 345 -66.57 2.36 -5.59
C LEU A 345 -67.76 3.30 -5.35
N SER A 346 -67.55 4.46 -4.73
CA SER A 346 -68.63 5.46 -4.56
C SER A 346 -69.15 6.04 -5.89
N LEU A 347 -68.38 5.94 -6.98
CA LEU A 347 -68.83 6.30 -8.32
C LEU A 347 -69.63 5.19 -9.01
N ALA A 348 -69.58 3.93 -8.55
CA ALA A 348 -70.11 2.78 -9.30
C ALA A 348 -71.59 2.94 -9.68
N HIS A 349 -72.44 3.34 -8.73
CA HIS A 349 -73.87 3.55 -8.96
C HIS A 349 -74.21 4.90 -9.61
N ILE A 350 -73.34 5.90 -9.52
CA ILE A 350 -73.60 7.28 -9.97
C ILE A 350 -73.13 7.48 -11.41
N ARG A 351 -71.93 6.97 -11.73
CA ARG A 351 -71.25 7.07 -13.03
C ARG A 351 -70.42 5.79 -13.29
N PRO A 352 -71.06 4.70 -13.77
CA PRO A 352 -70.38 3.43 -14.04
C PRO A 352 -69.21 3.53 -15.04
N ASP A 353 -69.29 4.48 -15.98
CA ASP A 353 -68.22 4.78 -16.94
C ASP A 353 -66.98 5.40 -16.26
N LEU A 354 -67.19 6.35 -15.34
CA LEU A 354 -66.10 6.94 -14.56
C LEU A 354 -65.52 5.93 -13.56
N PHE A 355 -66.36 5.09 -12.95
CA PHE A 355 -65.91 3.99 -12.09
C PHE A 355 -64.96 3.04 -12.83
N ALA A 356 -65.39 2.52 -13.99
CA ALA A 356 -64.56 1.65 -14.82
C ALA A 356 -63.25 2.33 -15.25
N HIS A 357 -63.31 3.60 -15.66
CA HIS A 357 -62.14 4.39 -16.02
C HIS A 357 -61.14 4.58 -14.85
N HIS A 358 -61.63 4.87 -13.65
CA HIS A 358 -60.80 5.04 -12.46
C HIS A 358 -60.18 3.71 -11.98
N LEU A 359 -60.93 2.61 -12.00
CA LEU A 359 -60.43 1.30 -11.59
C LEU A 359 -59.41 0.71 -12.59
N MET A 360 -59.70 0.82 -13.89
CA MET A 360 -58.83 0.32 -14.97
C MET A 360 -57.71 1.30 -15.35
N LYS A 361 -57.65 2.48 -14.71
CA LYS A 361 -56.65 3.54 -14.93
C LYS A 361 -56.52 3.97 -16.41
N GLY A 362 -57.62 3.98 -17.17
CA GLY A 362 -57.61 4.25 -18.61
C GLY A 362 -58.99 4.39 -19.27
N SER A 363 -59.05 4.96 -20.47
CA SER A 363 -60.27 5.04 -21.29
C SER A 363 -60.60 3.71 -22.01
N GLY A 364 -61.82 3.57 -22.52
CA GLY A 364 -62.24 2.37 -23.25
C GLY A 364 -62.69 1.19 -22.37
N TYR A 365 -63.10 1.47 -21.14
CA TYR A 365 -63.78 0.52 -20.26
C TYR A 365 -65.11 1.09 -19.81
N MET A 366 -66.09 0.22 -19.60
CA MET A 366 -67.41 0.55 -19.07
C MET A 366 -67.79 -0.47 -18.00
N ALA A 367 -68.60 -0.08 -17.02
CA ALA A 367 -69.18 -1.01 -16.06
C ALA A 367 -70.70 -1.08 -16.24
N LEU A 368 -71.26 -2.28 -16.17
CA LEU A 368 -72.69 -2.53 -15.98
C LEU A 368 -72.92 -2.95 -14.53
N ILE A 369 -73.70 -2.18 -13.78
CA ILE A 369 -74.03 -2.48 -12.38
C ILE A 369 -75.24 -3.42 -12.33
N ALA A 370 -75.15 -4.49 -11.56
CA ALA A 370 -76.18 -5.51 -11.43
C ALA A 370 -76.35 -5.90 -9.95
N GLY A 371 -77.05 -5.06 -9.19
CA GLY A 371 -77.11 -5.19 -7.73
C GLY A 371 -75.75 -4.91 -7.09
N GLU A 372 -75.27 -5.83 -6.25
CA GLU A 372 -74.05 -5.67 -5.45
C GLU A 372 -72.74 -5.97 -6.23
N VAL A 373 -72.84 -6.21 -7.55
CA VAL A 373 -71.69 -6.46 -8.43
C VAL A 373 -71.66 -5.52 -9.63
N ALA A 374 -70.46 -5.31 -10.17
CA ALA A 374 -70.23 -4.63 -11.44
C ALA A 374 -69.56 -5.57 -12.45
N HIS A 375 -70.12 -5.64 -13.65
CA HIS A 375 -69.50 -6.29 -14.80
C HIS A 375 -68.72 -5.24 -15.59
N LEU A 376 -67.39 -5.23 -15.46
CA LEU A 376 -66.53 -4.41 -16.30
C LEU A 376 -66.37 -5.07 -17.67
N MET A 377 -66.57 -4.28 -18.72
CA MET A 377 -66.38 -4.67 -20.13
C MET A 377 -65.34 -3.76 -20.78
N LYS A 378 -64.50 -4.35 -21.65
CA LYS A 378 -63.54 -3.62 -22.47
C LYS A 378 -64.18 -3.28 -23.82
N CYS A 379 -64.18 -2.01 -24.16
CA CYS A 379 -64.83 -1.47 -25.36
C CYS A 379 -63.84 -1.39 -26.54
N ILE A 380 -64.36 -1.44 -27.76
CA ILE A 380 -63.56 -1.50 -28.99
C ILE A 380 -63.16 -0.07 -29.39
N PRO A 381 -61.85 0.23 -29.56
CA PRO A 381 -61.39 1.54 -30.04
C PRO A 381 -61.80 1.75 -31.50
N ILE A 382 -62.42 2.89 -31.81
CA ILE A 382 -62.88 3.26 -33.16
C ILE A 382 -62.66 4.76 -33.42
N GLU A 383 -62.48 5.10 -34.70
CA GLU A 383 -62.31 6.47 -35.17
C GLU A 383 -63.66 7.15 -35.43
N VAL A 384 -63.81 8.38 -34.95
CA VAL A 384 -65.02 9.21 -35.10
C VAL A 384 -64.66 10.65 -35.47
N ILE A 385 -65.54 11.34 -36.20
CA ILE A 385 -65.28 12.70 -36.71
C ILE A 385 -66.15 13.70 -35.94
N ARG A 386 -65.61 14.86 -35.53
CA ARG A 386 -66.40 15.90 -34.84
C ARG A 386 -67.52 16.45 -35.74
N ARG A 387 -68.76 16.45 -35.23
CA ARG A 387 -69.94 17.02 -35.88
C ARG A 387 -70.21 18.43 -35.34
N SER A 388 -70.58 19.38 -36.21
CA SER A 388 -71.08 20.70 -35.79
C SER A 388 -72.57 20.64 -35.45
N THR A 389 -73.00 21.33 -34.39
CA THR A 389 -74.40 21.38 -33.93
C THR A 389 -74.80 22.80 -33.53
N GLN A 390 -76.07 23.16 -33.71
CA GLN A 390 -76.60 24.46 -33.26
C GLN A 390 -76.80 24.53 -31.74
N ASN A 391 -77.09 23.39 -31.10
CA ASN A 391 -77.20 23.27 -29.65
C ASN A 391 -75.86 22.84 -29.04
N CYS A 392 -75.61 23.23 -27.78
CA CYS A 392 -74.47 22.79 -26.99
C CYS A 392 -74.81 21.53 -26.18
N TYR A 393 -73.79 20.72 -25.89
CA TYR A 393 -73.90 19.43 -25.22
C TYR A 393 -72.75 19.21 -24.23
N LEU A 394 -72.94 18.38 -23.21
CA LEU A 394 -71.88 17.94 -22.27
C LEU A 394 -70.97 16.85 -22.86
N GLU A 395 -71.47 16.10 -23.82
CA GLU A 395 -70.77 15.08 -24.59
C GLU A 395 -70.48 15.60 -26.00
N LEU A 396 -69.26 15.36 -26.50
CA LEU A 396 -68.77 15.92 -27.75
C LEU A 396 -69.57 15.35 -28.94
N PRO A 397 -70.28 16.16 -29.75
CA PRO A 397 -71.03 15.63 -30.89
C PRO A 397 -70.09 15.10 -31.98
N VAL A 398 -70.30 13.86 -32.41
CA VAL A 398 -69.48 13.19 -33.44
C VAL A 398 -70.33 12.43 -34.44
N THR A 399 -69.71 11.98 -35.53
CA THR A 399 -70.27 11.05 -36.51
C THR A 399 -69.46 9.76 -36.58
N PHE A 400 -70.17 8.64 -36.60
CA PHE A 400 -69.64 7.28 -36.76
C PHE A 400 -70.55 6.52 -37.72
N ASN A 401 -70.01 5.90 -38.78
CA ASN A 401 -70.78 5.17 -39.79
C ASN A 401 -72.01 5.96 -40.34
N ASN A 402 -71.83 7.25 -40.63
CA ASN A 402 -72.87 8.24 -40.97
C ASN A 402 -74.00 8.45 -39.94
N GLN A 403 -73.95 7.81 -38.77
CA GLN A 403 -74.86 8.06 -37.67
C GLN A 403 -74.35 9.22 -36.81
N SER A 404 -75.27 10.09 -36.37
CA SER A 404 -74.98 11.14 -35.39
C SER A 404 -74.98 10.53 -33.99
N VAL A 405 -73.84 10.59 -33.31
CA VAL A 405 -73.64 10.06 -31.96
C VAL A 405 -72.86 11.06 -31.10
N PHE A 406 -72.58 10.73 -29.85
CA PHE A 406 -71.92 11.60 -28.88
C PHE A 406 -70.78 10.87 -28.18
N LEU A 407 -69.69 11.59 -27.91
CA LEU A 407 -68.48 11.07 -27.30
C LEU A 407 -68.33 11.63 -25.88
N THR A 408 -68.43 10.75 -24.88
CA THR A 408 -68.42 11.16 -23.47
C THR A 408 -67.09 11.80 -23.05
N PRO A 409 -67.12 12.86 -22.22
CA PRO A 409 -65.90 13.51 -21.74
C PRO A 409 -65.14 12.58 -20.79
N LYS A 410 -63.81 12.69 -20.77
CA LYS A 410 -62.84 11.87 -20.01
C LYS A 410 -62.78 10.38 -20.42
N THR A 411 -63.90 9.66 -20.48
CA THR A 411 -63.94 8.21 -20.72
C THR A 411 -63.91 7.82 -22.20
N ARG A 412 -64.32 8.73 -23.10
CA ARG A 412 -64.36 8.56 -24.58
C ARG A 412 -65.28 7.41 -25.05
N VAL A 413 -66.22 6.96 -24.21
CA VAL A 413 -67.24 5.99 -24.60
C VAL A 413 -68.28 6.66 -25.50
N ILE A 414 -68.71 5.98 -26.56
CA ILE A 414 -69.68 6.49 -27.52
C ILE A 414 -71.11 6.20 -27.07
N THR A 415 -71.98 7.18 -27.20
CA THR A 415 -73.37 7.19 -26.73
C THR A 415 -74.31 7.68 -27.83
N LYS A 416 -75.54 7.16 -27.87
CA LYS A 416 -76.54 7.49 -28.92
C LYS A 416 -77.28 8.81 -28.67
N ALA A 417 -77.21 9.34 -27.46
CA ALA A 417 -77.82 10.60 -27.04
C ALA A 417 -76.80 11.42 -26.24
N GLY A 418 -76.97 12.74 -26.24
CA GLY A 418 -76.16 13.69 -25.48
C GLY A 418 -77.06 14.64 -24.69
N THR A 419 -76.55 15.10 -23.56
CA THR A 419 -77.17 16.01 -22.61
C THR A 419 -77.09 17.44 -23.15
N ILE A 420 -78.23 17.99 -23.58
CA ILE A 420 -78.33 19.38 -24.08
C ILE A 420 -78.09 20.36 -22.93
N VAL A 421 -77.31 21.41 -23.17
CA VAL A 421 -77.07 22.52 -22.23
C VAL A 421 -77.08 23.88 -22.95
N ASP A 422 -77.33 24.94 -22.19
CA ASP A 422 -77.29 26.31 -22.70
C ASP A 422 -75.87 26.70 -23.15
N CYS A 423 -75.77 27.34 -24.31
CA CYS A 423 -74.51 27.79 -24.90
C CYS A 423 -73.94 29.04 -24.19
N ASN A 424 -73.49 28.89 -22.95
CA ASN A 424 -72.95 29.98 -22.14
C ASN A 424 -71.50 30.35 -22.55
N PRO A 425 -71.21 31.58 -23.03
CA PRO A 425 -69.86 31.98 -23.42
C PRO A 425 -68.93 32.30 -22.25
N LEU A 426 -69.45 32.54 -21.03
CA LEU A 426 -68.66 32.80 -19.82
C LEU A 426 -68.24 31.51 -19.12
N MET A 427 -69.04 30.46 -19.25
CA MET A 427 -68.77 29.11 -18.70
C MET A 427 -69.06 28.05 -19.77
N PRO A 428 -68.27 28.00 -20.86
CA PRO A 428 -68.52 27.10 -21.97
C PRO A 428 -68.12 25.66 -21.63
N VAL A 429 -68.75 24.68 -22.29
CA VAL A 429 -68.29 23.28 -22.21
C VAL A 429 -66.95 23.15 -22.94
N MET A 430 -65.93 22.69 -22.22
CA MET A 430 -64.56 22.55 -22.72
C MET A 430 -64.16 21.09 -22.91
N TYR A 431 -63.43 20.81 -23.99
CA TYR A 431 -62.94 19.48 -24.36
C TYR A 431 -61.44 19.52 -24.65
N SER A 432 -60.68 18.62 -24.03
CA SER A 432 -59.30 18.35 -24.40
C SER A 432 -59.25 17.55 -25.70
N MET A 433 -58.35 17.92 -26.62
CA MET A 433 -58.09 17.23 -27.89
C MET A 433 -56.58 17.15 -28.17
N GLN A 434 -56.18 16.39 -29.20
CA GLN A 434 -54.78 16.29 -29.63
C GLN A 434 -54.31 17.59 -30.30
N GLY A 435 -53.86 18.54 -29.47
CA GLY A 435 -53.41 19.87 -29.91
C GLY A 435 -53.79 21.01 -28.95
N GLY A 436 -54.69 20.77 -27.99
CA GLY A 436 -55.05 21.79 -27.00
C GLY A 436 -56.41 21.54 -26.33
N TRP A 437 -57.02 22.60 -25.83
CA TRP A 437 -58.40 22.61 -25.35
C TRP A 437 -59.26 23.46 -26.29
N ILE A 438 -60.49 23.00 -26.54
CA ILE A 438 -61.51 23.77 -27.25
C ILE A 438 -62.74 23.99 -26.38
N SER A 439 -63.42 25.11 -26.55
CA SER A 439 -64.81 25.31 -26.15
C SER A 439 -65.75 25.07 -27.34
N LEU A 440 -66.99 24.64 -27.07
CA LEU A 440 -68.06 24.59 -28.05
C LEU A 440 -69.21 25.53 -27.65
N THR A 441 -69.38 26.63 -28.38
CA THR A 441 -70.46 27.61 -28.16
C THR A 441 -70.93 28.28 -29.46
N PRO A 442 -71.99 27.78 -30.11
CA PRO A 442 -72.03 26.46 -30.75
C PRO A 442 -70.86 26.19 -31.72
N LEU A 443 -70.13 27.24 -32.13
CA LEU A 443 -68.89 27.12 -32.92
C LEU A 443 -67.71 26.69 -32.02
N PRO A 444 -66.70 25.99 -32.58
CA PRO A 444 -65.47 25.66 -31.86
C PRO A 444 -64.53 26.87 -31.75
N ALA A 445 -64.02 27.12 -30.55
CA ALA A 445 -62.94 28.07 -30.30
C ALA A 445 -61.82 27.42 -29.49
N ALA A 446 -60.57 27.77 -29.77
CA ALA A 446 -59.44 27.34 -28.94
C ALA A 446 -59.42 28.12 -27.62
N VAL A 447 -59.15 27.44 -26.51
CA VAL A 447 -59.08 28.04 -25.17
C VAL A 447 -57.78 27.66 -24.47
N THR A 448 -57.34 28.50 -23.53
CA THR A 448 -56.21 28.18 -22.64
C THR A 448 -56.55 26.96 -21.78
N PRO A 449 -55.59 26.04 -21.53
CA PRO A 449 -55.81 24.92 -20.62
C PRO A 449 -56.27 25.39 -19.22
N PRO A 450 -57.22 24.70 -18.57
CA PRO A 450 -57.58 24.97 -17.19
C PRO A 450 -56.41 24.61 -16.25
N GLN A 451 -56.35 25.26 -15.08
CA GLN A 451 -55.37 24.93 -14.05
C GLN A 451 -55.53 23.48 -13.59
N ILE A 452 -54.42 22.75 -13.52
CA ILE A 452 -54.36 21.40 -12.96
C ILE A 452 -54.30 21.51 -11.43
N LEU A 453 -55.10 20.72 -10.73
CA LEU A 453 -55.00 20.58 -9.28
C LEU A 453 -53.84 19.64 -8.93
N GLU A 454 -52.79 20.19 -8.34
CA GLU A 454 -51.63 19.41 -7.88
C GLU A 454 -51.89 18.81 -6.48
N PRO A 455 -51.35 17.61 -6.16
CA PRO A 455 -51.35 17.09 -4.80
C PRO A 455 -50.55 18.00 -3.86
N LEU A 456 -51.10 18.31 -2.69
CA LEU A 456 -50.46 19.17 -1.68
C LEU A 456 -49.16 18.58 -1.07
N SER A 457 -48.83 17.33 -1.40
CA SER A 457 -47.61 16.65 -0.98
C SER A 457 -46.58 16.59 -2.12
N GLN A 458 -45.55 17.44 -2.05
CA GLN A 458 -44.30 17.24 -2.77
C GLN A 458 -43.30 16.52 -1.84
N PRO A 459 -43.12 15.20 -1.96
CA PRO A 459 -42.09 14.50 -1.20
C PRO A 459 -40.72 14.73 -1.83
N GLU A 460 -40.02 15.78 -1.42
CA GLU A 460 -38.58 15.89 -1.67
C GLU A 460 -37.85 14.75 -0.95
N TRP A 461 -37.41 13.76 -1.72
CA TRP A 461 -36.45 12.76 -1.28
C TRP A 461 -35.20 12.88 -2.14
N HIS A 462 -34.10 13.30 -1.51
CA HIS A 462 -32.79 13.38 -2.14
C HIS A 462 -31.86 12.40 -1.44
N TYR A 463 -31.73 11.22 -2.05
CA TYR A 463 -30.67 10.28 -1.71
C TYR A 463 -29.39 10.71 -2.43
N THR A 464 -28.42 11.18 -1.65
CA THR A 464 -27.06 11.42 -2.13
C THR A 464 -26.32 10.09 -2.20
N ASP A 465 -26.09 9.59 -3.41
CA ASP A 465 -25.30 8.37 -3.61
C ASP A 465 -23.88 8.54 -3.04
N THR A 466 -23.41 7.56 -2.27
CA THR A 466 -22.03 7.54 -1.77
C THR A 466 -21.11 6.97 -2.85
N GLU A 467 -21.05 7.64 -4.00
CA GLU A 467 -20.37 7.22 -5.23
C GLU A 467 -18.87 6.91 -5.02
N TYR A 468 -18.27 7.48 -3.97
CA TYR A 468 -16.87 7.32 -3.60
C TYR A 468 -16.58 6.28 -2.51
N LEU A 469 -17.58 5.56 -1.96
CA LEU A 469 -17.35 4.75 -0.73
C LEU A 469 -16.33 3.59 -0.90
N ALA A 470 -16.02 3.19 -2.14
CA ALA A 470 -14.98 2.23 -2.47
C ALA A 470 -13.65 2.85 -2.96
N SER A 471 -13.56 4.17 -3.12
CA SER A 471 -12.42 4.87 -3.73
C SER A 471 -11.90 6.08 -2.94
N SER A 472 -12.70 6.70 -2.08
CA SER A 472 -12.24 7.74 -1.15
C SER A 472 -11.73 7.15 0.17
N GLY A 473 -10.43 6.91 0.24
CA GLY A 473 -9.73 6.81 1.52
C GLY A 473 -9.50 8.20 2.14
N ILE A 474 -9.24 8.24 3.45
CA ILE A 474 -8.65 9.44 4.11
C ILE A 474 -7.20 9.66 3.62
N TYR A 475 -6.57 8.60 3.13
CA TYR A 475 -5.21 8.55 2.60
C TYR A 475 -5.24 8.55 1.08
N SER A 476 -4.40 9.36 0.44
CA SER A 476 -4.20 9.31 -1.01
C SER A 476 -3.43 8.06 -1.42
N GLU A 477 -3.45 7.69 -2.70
CA GLU A 477 -2.56 6.64 -3.24
C GLU A 477 -1.08 6.91 -2.93
N SER A 478 -0.65 8.18 -2.79
CA SER A 478 0.72 8.53 -2.40
C SER A 478 1.02 8.25 -0.91
N ASP A 479 0.01 8.30 -0.05
CA ASP A 479 0.12 7.95 1.37
C ASP A 479 0.09 6.42 1.52
N LEU A 480 -0.77 5.73 0.77
CA LEU A 480 -0.83 4.26 0.71
C LEU A 480 0.45 3.66 0.12
N ALA A 481 1.05 4.30 -0.90
CA ALA A 481 2.36 3.93 -1.43
C ALA A 481 3.47 4.10 -0.39
N ARG A 482 3.57 5.26 0.27
CA ARG A 482 4.55 5.49 1.34
C ARG A 482 4.37 4.54 2.53
N LEU A 483 3.13 4.21 2.89
CA LEU A 483 2.84 3.21 3.92
C LEU A 483 3.25 1.80 3.48
N ARG A 484 3.00 1.42 2.22
CA ARG A 484 3.47 0.15 1.64
C ARG A 484 5.00 0.08 1.64
N GLU A 485 5.70 1.11 1.18
CA GLU A 485 7.16 1.21 1.22
C GLU A 485 7.70 1.06 2.65
N HIS A 486 7.09 1.75 3.63
CA HIS A 486 7.48 1.66 5.03
C HIS A 486 7.26 0.26 5.64
N ILE A 487 6.20 -0.44 5.25
CA ILE A 487 5.91 -1.83 5.68
C ILE A 487 6.82 -2.84 4.97
N MET A 488 7.17 -2.61 3.71
CA MET A 488 8.04 -3.49 2.91
C MET A 488 9.52 -3.32 3.27
N PHE A 489 9.96 -2.14 3.69
CA PHE A 489 11.37 -1.86 4.00
C PHE A 489 12.02 -2.85 4.98
N PRO A 490 11.42 -3.23 6.13
CA PRO A 490 11.96 -4.27 7.02
C PRO A 490 12.04 -5.67 6.38
N VAL A 491 11.16 -5.97 5.42
CA VAL A 491 11.14 -7.26 4.68
C VAL A 491 12.23 -7.28 3.61
N GLU A 492 12.50 -6.14 2.97
CA GLU A 492 13.51 -5.99 1.94
C GLU A 492 14.93 -5.76 2.50
N GLN A 493 15.06 -5.17 3.69
CA GLN A 493 16.31 -4.90 4.40
C GLN A 493 17.34 -6.06 4.36
N PRO A 494 17.00 -7.32 4.72
CA PRO A 494 17.97 -8.43 4.64
C PRO A 494 18.43 -8.72 3.21
N THR A 495 17.56 -8.53 2.21
CA THR A 495 17.89 -8.68 0.78
C THR A 495 18.77 -7.53 0.29
N MET A 496 18.45 -6.29 0.68
CA MET A 496 19.27 -5.11 0.39
C MET A 496 20.66 -5.23 1.00
N MET A 497 20.79 -5.67 2.26
CA MET A 497 22.10 -5.87 2.91
C MET A 497 22.89 -7.02 2.27
N LYS A 498 22.23 -8.12 1.88
CA LYS A 498 22.85 -9.22 1.13
C LYS A 498 23.34 -8.78 -0.26
N ASN A 499 22.63 -7.87 -0.91
CA ASN A 499 23.01 -7.29 -2.19
C ASN A 499 24.15 -6.26 -2.03
N PHE A 500 24.11 -5.42 -1.00
CA PHE A 500 25.20 -4.50 -0.66
C PHE A 500 26.49 -5.24 -0.32
N ALA A 501 26.43 -6.28 0.52
CA ALA A 501 27.60 -7.11 0.86
C ALA A 501 28.19 -7.81 -0.38
N LYS A 502 27.36 -8.29 -1.30
CA LYS A 502 27.81 -8.82 -2.60
C LYS A 502 28.51 -7.74 -3.45
N ALA A 503 27.93 -6.55 -3.56
CA ALA A 503 28.50 -5.45 -4.33
C ALA A 503 29.84 -4.97 -3.74
N ALA A 504 29.93 -4.85 -2.41
CA ALA A 504 31.16 -4.52 -1.69
C ALA A 504 32.25 -5.59 -1.85
N ALA A 505 31.86 -6.87 -1.95
CA ALA A 505 32.75 -7.98 -2.30
C ALA A 505 33.04 -8.11 -3.81
N GLY A 506 32.65 -7.13 -4.63
CA GLY A 506 32.97 -7.06 -6.07
C GLY A 506 32.08 -7.89 -6.99
N TYR A 507 31.03 -8.55 -6.49
CA TYR A 507 30.07 -9.27 -7.32
C TYR A 507 29.12 -8.29 -8.03
N ARG A 508 28.79 -8.56 -9.28
CA ARG A 508 27.74 -7.83 -10.00
C ARG A 508 26.37 -8.21 -9.45
N VAL A 509 25.56 -7.20 -9.13
CA VAL A 509 24.18 -7.33 -8.63
C VAL A 509 23.32 -6.37 -9.45
N PRO A 510 22.07 -6.73 -9.84
CA PRO A 510 21.12 -5.74 -10.34
C PRO A 510 20.85 -4.69 -9.24
N LEU A 511 20.98 -3.41 -9.60
CA LEU A 511 20.98 -2.27 -8.67
C LEU A 511 19.67 -1.48 -8.68
N ASP A 512 18.58 -2.09 -9.14
CA ASP A 512 17.24 -1.48 -9.08
C ASP A 512 16.88 -1.17 -7.62
N GLY A 513 16.65 0.11 -7.32
CA GLY A 513 16.40 0.63 -5.96
C GLY A 513 17.63 1.09 -5.16
N LEU A 514 18.86 0.77 -5.58
CA LEU A 514 20.10 1.07 -4.82
C LEU A 514 20.87 2.27 -5.40
N SER A 515 20.43 3.49 -5.04
CA SER A 515 21.15 4.73 -5.38
C SER A 515 22.41 4.91 -4.53
N ILE A 516 23.58 4.64 -5.13
CA ILE A 516 24.90 4.91 -4.51
C ILE A 516 25.07 6.41 -4.20
N ASN A 517 24.44 7.29 -4.98
CA ASN A 517 24.46 8.74 -4.77
C ASN A 517 23.78 9.17 -3.47
N ASN A 518 22.89 8.34 -2.91
CA ASN A 518 22.22 8.60 -1.63
C ASN A 518 22.98 7.98 -0.44
N LEU A 519 24.02 7.18 -0.71
CA LEU A 519 24.89 6.53 0.28
C LEU A 519 26.22 7.28 0.47
N LEU A 520 26.57 8.20 -0.43
CA LEU A 520 27.75 9.04 -0.38
C LEU A 520 27.31 10.50 -0.28
N ASP A 521 27.38 11.04 0.94
CA ASP A 521 27.05 12.43 1.24
C ASP A 521 27.81 13.41 0.31
N GLU A 522 27.13 14.45 -0.15
CA GLU A 522 27.67 15.42 -1.10
C GLU A 522 28.83 16.21 -0.47
N ASP A 523 28.78 16.47 0.83
CA ASP A 523 29.89 17.04 1.60
C ASP A 523 31.08 16.06 1.73
N ALA A 524 30.84 14.75 1.77
CA ALA A 524 31.91 13.75 1.78
C ALA A 524 32.59 13.64 0.40
N LEU A 525 31.82 13.66 -0.69
CA LEU A 525 32.33 13.72 -2.05
C LEU A 525 33.12 15.02 -2.30
N ASN A 526 32.59 16.18 -1.89
CA ASN A 526 33.27 17.46 -2.01
C ASN A 526 34.54 17.53 -1.14
N ARG A 527 34.57 16.91 0.05
CA ARG A 527 35.80 16.77 0.86
C ARG A 527 36.84 15.88 0.21
N ILE A 528 36.45 14.75 -0.39
CA ILE A 528 37.39 13.85 -1.10
C ILE A 528 37.95 14.54 -2.34
N ALA A 529 37.10 15.19 -3.14
CA ALA A 529 37.49 15.97 -4.29
C ALA A 529 38.43 17.13 -3.90
N GLY A 530 38.04 17.95 -2.92
CA GLY A 530 38.81 19.09 -2.42
C GLY A 530 40.18 18.69 -1.88
N THR A 531 40.26 17.72 -0.96
CA THR A 531 41.55 17.31 -0.35
C THR A 531 42.49 16.61 -1.34
N THR A 532 41.95 15.93 -2.35
CA THR A 532 42.74 15.34 -3.44
C THR A 532 43.21 16.42 -4.43
N ALA A 533 42.35 17.38 -4.76
CA ALA A 533 42.69 18.52 -5.60
C ALA A 533 43.76 19.41 -4.94
N GLU A 534 43.62 19.77 -3.65
CA GLU A 534 44.63 20.55 -2.93
C GLU A 534 45.99 19.85 -2.89
N ARG A 535 46.04 18.53 -2.68
CA ARG A 535 47.30 17.77 -2.69
C ARG A 535 47.99 17.77 -4.05
N LEU A 536 47.23 17.61 -5.14
CA LEU A 536 47.77 17.67 -6.50
C LEU A 536 48.19 19.10 -6.89
N TRP A 537 47.33 20.08 -6.63
CA TRP A 537 47.54 21.48 -7.03
C TRP A 537 48.63 22.17 -6.20
N GLY A 538 48.72 21.86 -4.90
CA GLY A 538 49.79 22.36 -4.03
C GLY A 538 51.18 21.85 -4.40
N GLY A 539 51.28 20.69 -5.04
CA GLY A 539 52.53 20.21 -5.68
C GLY A 539 52.86 21.02 -6.94
N PHE A 540 51.87 21.20 -7.82
CA PHE A 540 52.04 21.91 -9.09
C PHE A 540 52.38 23.40 -8.90
N LEU A 541 51.75 24.08 -7.94
CA LEU A 541 52.03 25.48 -7.62
C LEU A 541 53.47 25.71 -7.11
N LYS A 542 54.01 24.79 -6.28
CA LYS A 542 55.41 24.88 -5.81
C LYS A 542 56.42 24.74 -6.94
N PHE A 543 56.13 23.88 -7.93
CA PHE A 543 56.93 23.75 -9.14
C PHE A 543 56.86 25.03 -10.00
N GLY A 544 55.67 25.61 -10.15
CA GLY A 544 55.45 26.88 -10.86
C GLY A 544 56.18 28.07 -10.23
N THR A 545 56.12 28.24 -8.91
CA THR A 545 56.81 29.36 -8.22
C THR A 545 58.34 29.23 -8.27
N ALA A 546 58.88 28.01 -8.13
CA ALA A 546 60.32 27.77 -8.24
C ALA A 546 60.85 28.06 -9.65
N THR A 547 60.16 27.58 -10.69
CA THR A 547 60.55 27.82 -12.09
C THR A 547 60.42 29.29 -12.50
N ALA A 548 59.36 29.98 -12.07
CA ALA A 548 59.21 31.43 -12.27
C ALA A 548 60.36 32.24 -11.64
N GLY A 549 60.80 31.87 -10.42
CA GLY A 549 61.93 32.50 -9.74
C GLY A 549 63.25 32.37 -10.53
N PHE A 550 63.56 31.16 -11.02
CA PHE A 550 64.74 30.94 -11.86
C PHE A 550 64.69 31.73 -13.18
N ILE A 551 63.53 31.79 -13.83
CA ILE A 551 63.35 32.57 -15.07
C ILE A 551 63.53 34.07 -14.79
N GLY A 552 62.99 34.60 -13.68
CA GLY A 552 63.17 35.99 -13.28
C GLY A 552 64.65 36.38 -13.06
N VAL A 553 65.40 35.56 -12.32
CA VAL A 553 66.84 35.77 -12.11
C VAL A 553 67.62 35.69 -13.43
N TRP A 554 67.30 34.74 -14.30
CA TRP A 554 67.93 34.60 -15.62
C TRP A 554 67.66 35.81 -16.52
N LEU A 555 66.44 36.36 -16.51
CA LEU A 555 66.08 37.57 -17.25
C LEU A 555 66.83 38.81 -16.72
N ILE A 556 67.00 38.95 -15.39
CA ILE A 556 67.80 40.04 -14.80
C ILE A 556 69.27 39.95 -15.24
N ILE A 557 69.87 38.76 -15.19
CA ILE A 557 71.26 38.52 -15.66
C ILE A 557 71.39 38.84 -17.16
N LYS A 558 70.41 38.46 -17.98
CA LYS A 558 70.36 38.81 -19.41
C LYS A 558 70.24 40.32 -19.63
N GLY A 559 69.39 41.01 -18.86
CA GLY A 559 69.24 42.47 -18.92
C GLY A 559 70.54 43.20 -18.59
N ILE A 560 71.21 42.82 -17.50
CA ILE A 560 72.51 43.38 -17.11
C ILE A 560 73.55 43.16 -18.23
N LYS A 561 73.61 41.97 -18.84
CA LYS A 561 74.51 41.72 -19.98
C LYS A 561 74.20 42.62 -21.18
N ILE A 562 72.93 42.79 -21.54
CA ILE A 562 72.53 43.63 -22.68
C ILE A 562 72.91 45.10 -22.44
N VAL A 563 72.73 45.63 -21.22
CA VAL A 563 73.16 46.99 -20.88
C VAL A 563 74.69 47.12 -20.97
N ALA A 564 75.44 46.17 -20.42
CA ALA A 564 76.90 46.18 -20.49
C ALA A 564 77.42 46.08 -21.94
N ASP A 565 76.87 45.15 -22.74
CA ASP A 565 77.17 45.02 -24.18
C ASP A 565 76.88 46.34 -24.90
N THR A 566 75.71 46.97 -24.68
CA THR A 566 75.30 48.22 -25.32
C THR A 566 76.22 49.40 -24.96
N VAL A 567 76.69 49.48 -23.71
CA VAL A 567 77.65 50.52 -23.29
C VAL A 567 79.02 50.29 -23.95
N ILE A 568 79.51 49.06 -24.01
CA ILE A 568 80.78 48.71 -24.66
C ILE A 568 80.71 48.99 -26.17
N HIS A 569 79.63 48.57 -26.83
CA HIS A 569 79.37 48.86 -28.25
C HIS A 569 79.25 50.36 -28.51
N GLY A 570 78.54 51.11 -27.66
CA GLY A 570 78.40 52.56 -27.76
C GLY A 570 79.74 53.29 -27.63
N TYR A 571 80.59 52.89 -26.68
CA TYR A 571 81.93 53.44 -26.52
C TYR A 571 82.84 53.12 -27.73
N ALA A 572 82.84 51.87 -28.19
CA ALA A 572 83.63 51.45 -29.35
C ALA A 572 83.19 52.14 -30.64
N LEU A 573 81.89 52.42 -30.80
CA LEU A 573 81.37 53.09 -31.99
C LEU A 573 81.57 54.60 -31.93
N HIS A 574 81.49 55.21 -30.73
CA HIS A 574 81.85 56.61 -30.50
C HIS A 574 83.34 56.89 -30.76
N SER A 575 84.25 55.96 -30.44
CA SER A 575 85.68 56.16 -30.70
C SER A 575 86.07 56.12 -32.19
N VAL A 576 85.22 55.53 -33.05
CA VAL A 576 85.43 55.47 -34.51
C VAL A 576 84.65 56.56 -35.26
N TYR A 577 83.41 56.86 -34.84
CA TYR A 577 82.48 57.74 -35.57
C TYR A 577 82.08 59.03 -34.84
N GLY A 578 82.63 59.28 -33.64
CA GLY A 578 82.28 60.42 -32.81
C GLY A 578 80.79 60.47 -32.46
N TRP A 579 80.29 61.67 -32.16
CA TRP A 579 78.89 61.89 -31.84
C TRP A 579 78.04 62.00 -33.12
N SER A 580 77.66 60.85 -33.70
CA SER A 580 76.83 60.77 -34.91
C SER A 580 75.71 59.74 -34.78
N VAL A 581 74.73 59.79 -35.70
CA VAL A 581 73.51 58.93 -35.70
C VAL A 581 73.83 57.43 -35.63
N HIS A 582 75.00 57.02 -36.10
CA HIS A 582 75.50 55.63 -36.03
C HIS A 582 75.50 55.03 -34.62
N LEU A 583 75.58 55.84 -33.56
CA LEU A 583 75.55 55.40 -32.16
C LEU A 583 74.29 54.59 -31.78
N LEU A 584 73.17 54.79 -32.49
CA LEU A 584 71.96 53.96 -32.33
C LEU A 584 72.20 52.48 -32.69
N GLY A 585 73.22 52.17 -33.49
CA GLY A 585 73.64 50.80 -33.79
C GLY A 585 74.18 50.02 -32.59
N ALA A 586 74.54 50.69 -31.48
CA ALA A 586 75.07 50.08 -30.26
C ALA A 586 74.11 49.07 -29.60
N ILE A 587 72.80 49.22 -29.81
CA ILE A 587 71.76 48.33 -29.28
C ILE A 587 71.82 46.94 -29.93
N PHE A 588 72.35 46.84 -31.16
CA PHE A 588 72.44 45.60 -31.91
C PHE A 588 73.90 45.25 -32.20
N ALA A 589 74.43 44.25 -31.49
CA ALA A 589 75.83 43.79 -31.64
C ALA A 589 76.23 43.52 -33.09
N SER A 590 75.33 42.92 -33.89
CA SER A 590 75.53 42.67 -35.32
C SER A 590 75.73 43.95 -36.15
N VAL A 591 74.98 45.02 -35.82
CA VAL A 591 75.08 46.32 -36.49
C VAL A 591 76.35 47.05 -36.04
N THR A 592 76.70 46.98 -34.75
CA THR A 592 77.96 47.54 -34.25
C THR A 592 79.17 46.88 -34.89
N SER A 593 79.18 45.55 -34.99
CA SER A 593 80.26 44.80 -35.66
C SER A 593 80.39 45.17 -37.13
N LEU A 594 79.26 45.35 -37.84
CA LEU A 594 79.25 45.77 -39.24
C LEU A 594 79.84 47.18 -39.41
N LEU A 595 79.40 48.14 -38.59
CA LEU A 595 79.89 49.53 -38.64
C LEU A 595 81.38 49.63 -38.24
N MET A 596 81.82 48.92 -37.20
CA MET A 596 83.24 48.81 -36.82
C MET A 596 84.09 48.28 -37.98
N HIS A 597 83.62 47.28 -38.72
CA HIS A 597 84.35 46.70 -39.85
C HIS A 597 84.32 47.57 -41.13
N LEU A 598 83.32 48.45 -41.26
CA LEU A 598 83.27 49.46 -42.32
C LEU A 598 84.19 50.66 -42.04
N GLY A 599 84.33 51.08 -40.77
CA GLY A 599 85.29 52.11 -40.36
C GLY A 599 86.75 51.63 -40.34
N GLY A 600 86.99 50.37 -39.97
CA GLY A 600 88.32 49.81 -39.69
C GLY A 600 89.21 49.45 -40.89
N LYS A 601 89.16 50.17 -42.02
CA LYS A 601 89.96 49.86 -43.24
C LYS A 601 91.24 50.69 -43.40
N LYS A 602 92.19 50.60 -42.44
CA LYS A 602 93.60 51.01 -42.65
C LYS A 602 94.57 50.38 -41.64
N GLN A 603 95.62 49.72 -42.17
CA GLN A 603 96.84 49.18 -41.51
C GLN A 603 96.59 48.12 -40.40
N ARG A 604 97.07 46.87 -40.48
CA ARG A 604 98.45 46.31 -40.53
C ARG A 604 99.20 46.34 -39.15
N PRO A 605 100.10 45.36 -38.89
CA PRO A 605 100.33 44.70 -37.57
C PRO A 605 101.60 45.30 -36.86
N PRO A 606 102.42 44.64 -35.97
CA PRO A 606 102.45 43.25 -35.46
C PRO A 606 102.64 43.06 -33.90
N PRO A 607 103.66 42.36 -33.31
CA PRO A 607 103.44 40.99 -32.75
C PRO A 607 104.13 40.63 -31.39
N VAL A 608 103.99 39.35 -30.98
CA VAL A 608 104.99 38.52 -30.21
C VAL A 608 105.23 38.93 -28.72
N THR A 609 105.34 38.05 -27.72
CA THR A 609 105.91 36.69 -27.60
C THR A 609 105.04 35.85 -26.61
N HIS A 610 104.65 34.57 -26.74
CA HIS A 610 105.20 33.30 -27.29
C HIS A 610 106.08 32.42 -26.37
N ARG A 611 105.43 31.50 -25.65
CA ARG A 611 105.79 30.07 -25.53
C ARG A 611 104.46 29.30 -25.33
N ALA A 612 104.00 28.33 -26.13
CA ALA A 612 104.66 27.37 -27.05
C ALA A 612 105.60 26.40 -26.31
N GLN A 613 105.56 25.07 -26.46
CA GLN A 613 105.05 24.15 -27.51
C GLN A 613 104.52 22.86 -26.84
N SER A 614 104.18 21.73 -27.50
CA SER A 614 103.31 21.38 -28.66
C SER A 614 103.22 19.82 -28.69
N THR A 615 102.48 19.09 -29.54
CA THR A 615 101.58 19.45 -30.67
C THR A 615 100.23 18.69 -30.48
N ASP A 616 99.68 17.73 -31.26
CA ASP A 616 99.84 17.25 -32.65
C ASP A 616 98.49 16.72 -33.23
N THR A 617 98.47 16.14 -34.43
CA THR A 617 97.37 16.42 -35.38
C THR A 617 96.98 15.32 -36.40
N MET A 618 95.66 15.12 -36.53
CA MET A 618 94.88 14.98 -37.80
C MET A 618 94.85 13.67 -38.64
N TYR A 619 93.73 13.50 -39.38
CA TYR A 619 93.47 12.63 -40.58
C TYR A 619 93.29 11.09 -40.36
N ARG A 620 92.42 10.32 -41.08
CA ARG A 620 91.58 10.54 -42.30
C ARG A 620 90.41 9.51 -42.50
N SER A 621 89.32 9.97 -43.15
CA SER A 621 88.35 9.27 -44.06
C SER A 621 87.37 8.12 -43.68
N ASN A 622 86.07 8.44 -43.88
CA ASN A 622 85.09 7.81 -44.81
C ASN A 622 84.07 6.72 -44.38
N ALA A 623 82.94 6.74 -45.14
CA ALA A 623 81.80 5.80 -45.23
C ALA A 623 80.90 5.69 -43.98
N SER A 624 79.58 5.95 -43.91
CA SER A 624 78.40 6.08 -44.82
C SER A 624 77.35 4.98 -44.55
N ILE A 625 76.09 5.41 -44.36
CA ILE A 625 74.74 4.81 -44.63
C ILE A 625 73.79 5.34 -43.52
N GLN A 626 72.83 6.26 -43.77
CA GLN A 626 71.46 6.11 -44.34
C GLN A 626 70.52 5.19 -43.51
N THR A 627 69.19 5.34 -43.32
CA THR A 627 68.12 6.39 -43.52
C THR A 627 66.80 5.80 -42.90
N ALA A 628 65.72 6.52 -42.53
CA ALA A 628 65.45 7.92 -42.15
C ALA A 628 63.96 8.11 -41.70
N ASP A 629 63.68 9.22 -41.02
CA ASP A 629 62.41 10.00 -40.95
C ASP A 629 61.09 9.54 -40.25
N CYS A 630 60.29 10.58 -39.97
CA CYS A 630 58.95 10.71 -39.34
C CYS A 630 57.78 10.46 -40.37
N PRO A 631 56.44 10.59 -40.07
CA PRO A 631 55.78 11.46 -39.07
C PRO A 631 54.40 11.03 -38.47
N THR A 632 53.77 11.99 -37.77
CA THR A 632 52.41 12.04 -37.18
C THR A 632 51.27 12.11 -38.22
N ILE A 633 50.02 11.70 -37.88
CA ILE A 633 48.70 12.40 -38.10
C ILE A 633 47.49 11.49 -37.76
N ILE A 634 46.30 12.07 -37.59
CA ILE A 634 45.04 11.46 -37.08
C ILE A 634 43.87 11.80 -38.05
N PRO A 635 43.08 10.83 -38.56
CA PRO A 635 41.66 10.73 -38.11
C PRO A 635 40.95 9.35 -38.19
N ARG A 636 40.18 9.06 -37.12
CA ARG A 636 38.74 8.66 -37.06
C ARG A 636 38.10 7.69 -38.08
N THR A 637 37.19 6.85 -37.54
CA THR A 637 35.82 6.45 -38.03
C THR A 637 35.57 4.98 -38.47
N GLN A 638 34.66 4.31 -37.71
CA GLN A 638 33.64 3.30 -38.10
C GLN A 638 33.97 1.90 -38.69
N ALA A 639 33.61 0.88 -37.89
CA ALA A 639 32.44 -0.02 -38.09
C ALA A 639 32.62 -1.53 -38.43
N THR A 640 31.62 -2.28 -37.92
CA THR A 640 31.11 -3.62 -38.32
C THR A 640 31.81 -4.91 -37.82
N ARG A 641 30.94 -5.83 -37.34
CA ARG A 641 30.86 -7.31 -37.50
C ARG A 641 32.11 -8.12 -37.94
N SER A 642 32.32 -9.38 -37.49
CA SER A 642 31.54 -10.26 -36.59
C SER A 642 32.33 -11.56 -36.27
N THR A 643 31.76 -12.41 -35.39
CA THR A 643 32.07 -13.87 -35.24
C THR A 643 33.47 -14.21 -34.69
N THR A 644 33.76 -15.38 -34.08
CA THR A 644 33.02 -16.67 -34.03
C THR A 644 33.13 -17.36 -32.64
N GLN A 645 32.44 -18.50 -32.45
CA GLN A 645 32.30 -19.26 -31.19
C GLN A 645 33.54 -20.11 -30.82
N ALA A 646 33.66 -20.48 -29.53
CA ALA A 646 34.39 -21.69 -29.10
C ALA A 646 33.83 -22.32 -27.78
N LYS A 647 33.10 -23.43 -27.94
CA LYS A 647 32.83 -24.56 -27.02
C LYS A 647 32.82 -24.38 -25.48
N GLN A 648 31.66 -24.70 -24.88
CA GLN A 648 31.56 -25.37 -23.57
C GLN A 648 31.69 -26.90 -23.75
N ASN A 649 32.05 -27.64 -22.69
CA ASN A 649 31.27 -28.76 -22.13
C ASN A 649 31.82 -29.20 -20.73
N PRO A 650 31.17 -30.10 -19.94
CA PRO A 650 30.71 -29.65 -18.62
C PRO A 650 30.93 -30.62 -17.42
N GLU A 651 30.67 -30.12 -16.21
CA GLU A 651 30.18 -30.82 -14.99
C GLU A 651 29.97 -29.72 -13.90
N LEU A 652 29.10 -29.79 -12.89
CA LEU A 652 28.27 -30.88 -12.31
C LEU A 652 26.98 -30.29 -11.67
N TYR A 653 26.04 -31.16 -11.26
CA TYR A 653 24.81 -30.93 -10.45
C TYR A 653 23.54 -30.36 -11.11
N PRO A 654 22.49 -31.21 -11.29
CA PRO A 654 21.14 -30.80 -11.71
C PRO A 654 20.06 -31.04 -10.63
N THR A 655 19.38 -29.97 -10.18
CA THR A 655 18.11 -30.06 -9.42
C THR A 655 17.13 -28.93 -9.77
N GLN A 656 17.57 -27.67 -9.72
CA GLN A 656 16.68 -26.49 -9.88
C GLN A 656 16.04 -26.33 -11.27
N GLN A 657 16.55 -26.97 -12.33
CA GLN A 657 15.98 -26.85 -13.68
C GLN A 657 14.64 -27.57 -13.85
N MET A 658 14.31 -28.55 -13.01
CA MET A 658 13.07 -29.32 -13.18
C MET A 658 11.84 -28.58 -12.65
N GLU A 659 11.97 -27.85 -11.53
CA GLU A 659 10.88 -27.03 -10.98
C GLU A 659 10.53 -25.83 -11.89
N LEU A 660 11.55 -25.16 -12.46
CA LEU A 660 11.37 -24.05 -13.39
C LEU A 660 10.66 -24.46 -14.70
N ALA A 661 10.86 -25.71 -15.15
CA ALA A 661 10.12 -26.25 -16.30
C ALA A 661 8.62 -26.43 -15.98
N VAL A 662 8.31 -27.08 -14.85
CA VAL A 662 6.93 -27.32 -14.40
C VAL A 662 6.18 -26.01 -14.13
N ILE A 663 6.84 -25.01 -13.52
CA ILE A 663 6.24 -23.69 -13.26
C ILE A 663 5.89 -22.98 -14.58
N ASN A 664 6.80 -22.94 -15.56
CA ASN A 664 6.53 -22.32 -16.86
C ASN A 664 5.41 -23.03 -17.65
N GLU A 665 5.37 -24.37 -17.62
CA GLU A 665 4.31 -25.13 -18.27
C GLU A 665 2.94 -24.88 -17.61
N SER A 666 2.91 -24.75 -16.26
CA SER A 666 1.69 -24.40 -15.52
C SER A 666 1.18 -22.99 -15.83
N LEU A 667 2.07 -22.00 -15.93
CA LEU A 667 1.74 -20.63 -16.31
C LEU A 667 1.16 -20.56 -17.73
N SER A 668 1.77 -21.25 -18.69
CA SER A 668 1.28 -21.27 -20.09
C SER A 668 -0.13 -21.87 -20.23
N ASN A 669 -0.49 -22.82 -19.35
CA ASN A 669 -1.84 -23.40 -19.31
C ASN A 669 -2.85 -22.49 -18.60
N LEU A 670 -2.42 -21.71 -17.60
CA LEU A 670 -3.21 -20.68 -16.95
C LEU A 670 -3.54 -19.54 -17.93
N GLU A 671 -2.55 -19.09 -18.70
CA GLU A 671 -2.71 -18.03 -19.70
C GLU A 671 -3.65 -18.46 -20.85
N LYS A 672 -3.52 -19.69 -21.34
CA LYS A 672 -4.47 -20.29 -22.30
C LYS A 672 -5.90 -20.38 -21.75
N ARG A 673 -6.08 -20.71 -20.47
CA ARG A 673 -7.40 -20.77 -19.82
C ARG A 673 -8.01 -19.38 -19.62
N LEU A 674 -7.21 -18.38 -19.26
CA LEU A 674 -7.68 -17.00 -19.12
C LEU A 674 -8.19 -16.47 -20.46
N ASN A 675 -7.44 -16.69 -21.54
CA ASN A 675 -7.81 -16.27 -22.90
C ASN A 675 -9.01 -17.05 -23.49
N GLN A 676 -9.44 -18.16 -22.87
CA GLN A 676 -10.69 -18.87 -23.19
C GLN A 676 -11.90 -18.41 -22.36
N CYS A 677 -11.73 -17.42 -21.46
CA CYS A 677 -12.80 -16.85 -20.64
C CYS A 677 -13.13 -15.39 -21.00
N VAL A 678 -12.49 -14.84 -22.04
CA VAL A 678 -12.59 -13.42 -22.48
C VAL A 678 -13.02 -13.32 -23.96
N ALA A 679 -13.52 -14.44 -24.52
CA ALA A 679 -14.10 -14.57 -25.86
C ALA A 679 -15.30 -15.53 -25.81
#